data_AF-A0A9P1G652-F1
#
_entry.id   AF-A0A9P1G652-F1
#
_cell.length_a   1.000
_cell.length_b   1.000
_cell.length_c   1.000
_cell.angle_alpha   90.00
_cell.angle_beta   90.00
_cell.angle_gamma   90.00
#
_symmetry.space_group_name_H-M   'P 1'
#
loop_
_entity.id
_entity.type
_entity.pdbx_description
1 polymer ?
#
loop_
_entity_poly.entity_id
_entity_poly.type
_entity_poly.pdbx_seq_one_letter_code
_entity_poly.pdbx_strand_id
1 'polypeptide(L)'
;MAPHLGNNGQLSRDERVQLYGIDCDDQVMWHEWTPGVESVQDLVLQNVALVTQKVKFKLPPTKEFDMPYPEPFKLAPGMKKVIPISFRPSKYVPHVDRVQIVTKGGSFFVIVKAVVKDVALSLPHFLDFGLCPTMERSQQQIDVYNTGTLKASMKWHARPPFTVRCPAQTVEVGQSVRCVVEFEPKTASVFDGLIACEVASAAANAIVDDDGDDSSARAPEVKPYALQCTGVGKLPHLCVPGGQMPLVEFGAVSPGKRVPQTLELLNTTPVRAVFRVRAVHDSSETAPLPPAAFWVSPESGVVEPNCSFTMTFYFQSHTVKEHACQRFQISTPGGTPLVVTCKAFCQPIGVVMSARSMNFGEVPSGRVFSRTLQLENHSDRPAPYHFVNMDNQKGVFWLDRPMGIIPPDSFMVVTVLFGPMSPINYHKKVSCVIKGASAPLTLDLLGSAHNDKVRPARLEQHHIDIFRNMQLSGVREHQIVESTPEGTSLDDELPQEELDPQVPEVPVKQLSATASFLELMLPTDSKLRDITISPGNMDFGQNSVLSTSEKQTVTITNRTSQKVTVIWMMAGETRIPCVPDEKSLFSARSSSDSTDSTGELLEVVVAQKINRTFRLVDLQRFTPPWTITLRGMGHTMAARTDTQVDISETNVRFRSCPPGERTYQVVMMTNPGDMPLSYQILPAVDAAKVEDGGSLDLGDEAPFRAWPTQGIILPHQFHLIVLEFAPTVARNDVPYVANFQVVADYFDSQPKMIRVSGRVPDLAFKGRRHSEE
;
A
#
# COMPACT_ATOMS: atom_id res chain seq x y z
N MET A 1 -23.65 -61.34 51.55
CA MET A 1 -22.84 -60.66 50.53
C MET A 1 -21.79 -59.84 51.25
N ALA A 2 -20.54 -60.29 51.21
CA ALA A 2 -19.40 -59.59 51.79
C ALA A 2 -18.83 -58.63 50.72
N PRO A 3 -18.52 -57.36 51.05
CA PRO A 3 -17.63 -56.55 50.24
C PRO A 3 -16.17 -56.77 50.66
N HIS A 4 -15.31 -56.80 49.67
CA HIS A 4 -13.89 -57.13 49.72
C HIS A 4 -13.09 -56.19 50.64
N LEU A 5 -12.45 -56.77 51.66
CA LEU A 5 -11.37 -56.18 52.45
C LEU A 5 -10.11 -56.08 51.57
N GLY A 6 -9.89 -54.90 50.98
CA GLY A 6 -8.70 -54.55 50.18
C GLY A 6 -7.73 -53.58 50.86
N ASN A 7 -7.96 -53.20 52.13
CA ASN A 7 -6.99 -52.48 52.95
C ASN A 7 -6.46 -53.44 54.02
N ASN A 8 -5.14 -53.44 54.23
CA ASN A 8 -4.39 -54.28 55.19
C ASN A 8 -4.81 -54.10 56.68
N GLY A 9 -6.10 -54.23 57.01
CA GLY A 9 -6.68 -53.94 58.31
C GLY A 9 -6.65 -52.45 58.71
N GLN A 10 -6.39 -51.54 57.76
CA GLN A 10 -6.36 -50.10 57.99
C GLN A 10 -7.73 -49.49 57.67
N LEU A 11 -8.42 -49.06 58.71
CA LEU A 11 -9.73 -48.40 58.65
C LEU A 11 -9.51 -46.89 58.79
N SER A 12 -10.28 -46.09 58.05
CA SER A 12 -10.25 -44.63 58.19
C SER A 12 -10.71 -44.18 59.58
N ARG A 13 -10.39 -42.96 59.98
CA ARG A 13 -10.85 -42.36 61.25
C ARG A 13 -12.37 -42.48 61.42
N ASP A 14 -13.13 -42.18 60.38
CA ASP A 14 -14.61 -42.26 60.40
C ASP A 14 -15.11 -43.70 60.54
N GLU A 15 -14.49 -44.66 59.83
CA GLU A 15 -14.83 -46.08 59.94
C GLU A 15 -14.53 -46.63 61.34
N ARG A 16 -13.45 -46.18 61.97
CA ARG A 16 -13.07 -46.58 63.34
C ARG A 16 -14.04 -46.03 64.38
N VAL A 17 -14.47 -44.77 64.22
CA VAL A 17 -15.50 -44.17 65.06
C VAL A 17 -16.82 -44.94 64.92
N GLN A 18 -17.23 -45.29 63.70
CA GLN A 18 -18.50 -45.98 63.46
C GLN A 18 -18.48 -47.44 63.96
N LEU A 19 -17.41 -48.19 63.70
CA LEU A 19 -17.33 -49.62 64.01
C LEU A 19 -16.92 -49.91 65.46
N TYR A 20 -16.05 -49.08 66.03
CA TYR A 20 -15.47 -49.33 67.35
C TYR A 20 -15.76 -48.23 68.36
N GLY A 21 -16.35 -47.10 67.97
CA GLY A 21 -16.66 -46.01 68.90
C GLY A 21 -15.42 -45.35 69.51
N ILE A 22 -14.26 -45.49 68.88
CA ILE A 22 -12.99 -44.88 69.30
C ILE A 22 -12.52 -43.92 68.20
N ASP A 23 -12.35 -42.65 68.56
CA ASP A 23 -11.76 -41.62 67.71
C ASP A 23 -10.25 -41.49 67.98
N CYS A 24 -9.43 -41.56 66.93
CA CYS A 24 -7.98 -41.39 66.96
C CYS A 24 -7.43 -41.09 65.57
N ASP A 25 -6.23 -40.52 65.48
CA ASP A 25 -5.62 -40.18 64.19
C ASP A 25 -5.28 -41.43 63.35
N ASP A 26 -5.27 -41.28 62.03
CA ASP A 26 -4.97 -42.38 61.08
C ASP A 26 -3.51 -42.81 61.14
N GLN A 27 -2.63 -41.86 61.48
CA GLN A 27 -1.20 -42.06 61.58
C GLN A 27 -0.58 -41.11 62.60
N VAL A 28 0.46 -41.57 63.29
CA VAL A 28 1.34 -40.76 64.14
C VAL A 28 2.66 -40.60 63.39
N MET A 29 3.11 -39.35 63.18
CA MET A 29 4.24 -39.05 62.31
C MET A 29 5.34 -38.26 63.01
N TRP A 30 6.57 -38.74 62.89
CA TRP A 30 7.77 -38.00 63.27
C TRP A 30 8.35 -37.31 62.04
N HIS A 31 8.23 -35.99 62.00
CA HIS A 31 8.80 -35.14 60.93
C HIS A 31 10.22 -34.68 61.26
N GLU A 32 10.56 -34.58 62.55
CA GLU A 32 11.85 -34.12 63.04
C GLU A 32 12.35 -35.08 64.11
N TRP A 33 13.43 -35.79 63.80
CA TRP A 33 14.02 -36.79 64.66
C TRP A 33 15.49 -37.01 64.28
N THR A 34 16.28 -37.45 65.24
CA THR A 34 17.72 -37.68 65.08
C THR A 34 18.06 -39.09 65.56
N PRO A 35 18.87 -39.87 64.83
CA PRO A 35 19.31 -41.19 65.28
C PRO A 35 19.97 -41.11 66.67
N GLY A 36 19.60 -42.01 67.58
CA GLY A 36 20.10 -42.03 68.95
C GLY A 36 19.41 -41.06 69.93
N VAL A 37 18.57 -40.14 69.44
CA VAL A 37 17.76 -39.24 70.29
C VAL A 37 16.34 -39.78 70.37
N GLU A 38 15.86 -40.01 71.59
CA GLU A 38 14.47 -40.40 71.83
C GLU A 38 13.53 -39.21 71.63
N SER A 39 12.47 -39.41 70.85
CA SER A 39 11.42 -38.41 70.66
C SER A 39 10.06 -39.04 70.89
N VAL A 40 9.19 -38.35 71.63
CA VAL A 40 7.89 -38.90 72.05
C VAL A 40 6.77 -38.19 71.30
N GLN A 41 5.83 -38.95 70.73
CA GLN A 41 4.56 -38.42 70.24
C GLN A 41 3.38 -39.16 70.83
N ASP A 42 2.27 -38.44 70.96
CA ASP A 42 1.09 -38.91 71.67
C ASP A 42 0.05 -39.51 70.73
N LEU A 43 -0.27 -40.79 70.93
CA LEU A 43 -1.46 -41.40 70.36
C LEU A 43 -2.65 -41.14 71.29
N VAL A 44 -3.57 -40.29 70.83
CA VAL A 44 -4.78 -39.95 71.60
C VAL A 44 -5.93 -40.84 71.15
N LEU A 45 -6.47 -41.63 72.10
CA LEU A 45 -7.68 -42.43 71.90
C LEU A 45 -8.83 -41.78 72.67
N GLN A 46 -9.89 -41.39 71.97
CA GLN A 46 -11.11 -40.84 72.57
C GLN A 46 -12.26 -41.84 72.44
N ASN A 47 -12.94 -42.15 73.54
CA ASN A 47 -14.18 -42.92 73.45
C ASN A 47 -15.35 -41.99 73.08
N VAL A 48 -15.91 -42.18 71.89
CA VAL A 48 -17.08 -41.45 71.40
C VAL A 48 -18.36 -42.29 71.48
N ALA A 49 -18.28 -43.55 71.91
CA ALA A 49 -19.45 -44.36 72.21
C ALA A 49 -20.12 -43.96 73.54
N LEU A 50 -21.42 -44.20 73.63
CA LEU A 50 -22.24 -43.94 74.83
C LEU A 50 -21.98 -44.92 76.00
N VAL A 51 -21.09 -45.89 75.81
CA VAL A 51 -20.75 -46.93 76.80
C VAL A 51 -19.25 -46.95 77.11
N THR A 52 -18.89 -47.27 78.35
CA THR A 52 -17.50 -47.41 78.77
C THR A 52 -16.82 -48.56 78.03
N GLN A 53 -15.74 -48.25 77.31
CA GLN A 53 -15.00 -49.23 76.52
C GLN A 53 -13.79 -49.77 77.26
N LYS A 54 -13.50 -51.06 77.10
CA LYS A 54 -12.25 -51.68 77.57
C LYS A 54 -11.31 -51.78 76.37
N VAL A 55 -10.24 -50.99 76.38
CA VAL A 55 -9.28 -50.89 75.27
C VAL A 55 -7.94 -51.47 75.71
N LYS A 56 -7.31 -52.22 74.82
CA LYS A 56 -5.94 -52.75 74.98
C LYS A 56 -5.19 -52.46 73.69
N PHE A 57 -3.94 -52.04 73.75
CA PHE A 57 -3.08 -51.95 72.56
C PHE A 57 -2.04 -53.07 72.56
N LYS A 58 -1.46 -53.35 71.40
CA LYS A 58 -0.24 -54.17 71.29
C LYS A 58 0.90 -53.28 70.81
N LEU A 59 2.09 -53.57 71.32
CA LEU A 59 3.31 -52.88 70.94
C LEU A 59 3.58 -53.05 69.44
N PRO A 60 4.23 -52.04 68.80
CA PRO A 60 4.73 -52.17 67.44
C PRO A 60 5.61 -53.41 67.27
N PRO A 61 5.52 -54.12 66.14
CA PRO A 61 6.41 -55.23 65.79
C PRO A 61 7.90 -54.91 65.87
N THR A 62 8.31 -53.69 65.54
CA THR A 62 9.71 -53.26 65.53
C THR A 62 10.08 -52.56 66.83
N LYS A 63 11.38 -52.58 67.18
CA LYS A 63 11.87 -52.06 68.49
C LYS A 63 12.19 -50.56 68.46
N GLU A 64 12.08 -49.93 67.29
CA GLU A 64 12.35 -48.50 67.09
C GLU A 64 11.21 -47.64 67.64
N PHE A 65 9.98 -48.16 67.71
CA PHE A 65 8.84 -47.52 68.35
C PHE A 65 8.50 -48.26 69.65
N ASP A 66 8.79 -47.63 70.78
CA ASP A 66 8.55 -48.13 72.12
C ASP A 66 7.28 -47.49 72.70
N MET A 67 6.54 -48.23 73.53
CA MET A 67 5.33 -47.74 74.18
C MET A 67 5.25 -48.28 75.60
N PRO A 68 4.54 -47.60 76.53
CA PRO A 68 4.29 -48.12 77.86
C PRO A 68 3.70 -49.53 77.84
N TYR A 69 3.94 -50.30 78.91
CA TYR A 69 3.47 -51.68 79.00
C TYR A 69 1.95 -51.78 78.71
N PRO A 70 1.50 -52.69 77.82
CA PRO A 70 0.15 -52.69 77.25
C PRO A 70 -0.91 -53.26 78.21
N GLU A 71 -1.20 -52.52 79.29
CA GLU A 71 -2.25 -52.86 80.23
C GLU A 71 -3.64 -52.49 79.69
N PRO A 72 -4.65 -53.37 79.81
CA PRO A 72 -6.01 -53.04 79.43
C PRO A 72 -6.59 -51.95 80.35
N PHE A 73 -7.08 -50.86 79.78
CA PHE A 73 -7.71 -49.78 80.53
C PHE A 73 -9.17 -49.59 80.15
N LYS A 74 -9.94 -48.93 81.01
CA LYS A 74 -11.34 -48.55 80.76
C LYS A 74 -11.39 -47.08 80.36
N LEU A 75 -12.09 -46.78 79.27
CA LEU A 75 -12.28 -45.44 78.74
C LEU A 75 -13.77 -45.10 78.80
N ALA A 76 -14.16 -44.21 79.72
CA ALA A 76 -15.55 -43.78 79.87
C ALA A 76 -16.01 -42.94 78.65
N PRO A 77 -17.32 -42.87 78.37
CA PRO A 77 -17.86 -42.04 77.28
C PRO A 77 -17.34 -40.60 77.36
N GLY A 78 -16.86 -40.05 76.24
CA GLY A 78 -16.32 -38.70 76.13
C GLY A 78 -14.89 -38.51 76.63
N MET A 79 -14.31 -39.49 77.34
CA MET A 79 -12.95 -39.39 77.89
C MET A 79 -11.88 -39.74 76.86
N LYS A 80 -10.73 -39.06 76.99
CA LYS A 80 -9.52 -39.29 76.18
C LYS A 80 -8.44 -39.98 77.01
N LYS A 81 -7.72 -40.91 76.40
CA LYS A 81 -6.49 -41.46 76.93
C LYS A 81 -5.36 -41.15 75.96
N VAL A 82 -4.31 -40.56 76.49
CA VAL A 82 -3.07 -40.29 75.78
C VAL A 82 -2.09 -41.42 76.04
N ILE A 83 -1.55 -42.00 74.97
CA ILE A 83 -0.55 -43.06 75.03
C ILE A 83 0.72 -42.52 74.35
N PRO A 84 1.79 -42.23 75.11
CA PRO A 84 3.03 -41.77 74.53
C PRO A 84 3.69 -42.91 73.75
N ILE A 85 4.14 -42.62 72.54
CA ILE A 85 4.96 -43.50 71.70
C ILE A 85 6.35 -42.88 71.65
N SER A 86 7.34 -43.60 72.17
CA SER A 86 8.75 -43.22 72.13
C SER A 86 9.38 -43.75 70.86
N PHE A 87 9.95 -42.88 70.03
CA PHE A 87 10.71 -43.27 68.85
C PHE A 87 12.21 -43.16 69.13
N ARG A 88 12.91 -44.29 69.07
CA ARG A 88 14.37 -44.44 69.28
C ARG A 88 15.06 -45.02 68.03
N PRO A 89 15.32 -44.19 67.01
CA PRO A 89 15.89 -44.66 65.74
C PRO A 89 17.38 -45.01 65.86
N SER A 90 17.80 -46.14 65.28
CA SER A 90 19.22 -46.51 65.17
C SER A 90 19.89 -45.98 63.89
N LYS A 91 19.11 -45.70 62.83
CA LYS A 91 19.56 -45.24 61.50
C LYS A 91 18.64 -44.14 60.97
N TYR A 92 19.23 -43.21 60.20
CA TYR A 92 18.49 -42.12 59.52
C TYR A 92 17.88 -42.59 58.20
N VAL A 93 16.91 -43.49 58.29
CA VAL A 93 16.14 -44.04 57.17
C VAL A 93 14.65 -43.89 57.46
N PRO A 94 13.76 -43.82 56.46
CA PRO A 94 12.33 -43.79 56.74
C PRO A 94 11.92 -45.06 57.49
N HIS A 95 11.19 -44.91 58.59
CA HIS A 95 10.68 -46.01 59.41
C HIS A 95 9.16 -46.03 59.33
N VAL A 96 8.56 -47.21 59.15
CA VAL A 96 7.10 -47.38 59.13
C VAL A 96 6.78 -48.64 59.92
N ASP A 97 5.89 -48.51 60.90
CA ASP A 97 5.33 -49.63 61.66
C ASP A 97 3.85 -49.38 62.01
N ARG A 98 3.25 -50.26 62.80
CA ARG A 98 1.82 -50.21 63.15
C ARG A 98 1.54 -50.59 64.60
N VAL A 99 0.67 -49.84 65.24
CA VAL A 99 0.13 -50.12 66.58
C VAL A 99 -1.23 -50.78 66.43
N GLN A 100 -1.42 -51.97 67.02
CA GLN A 100 -2.74 -52.64 67.01
C GLN A 100 -3.56 -52.22 68.22
N ILE A 101 -4.72 -51.61 67.99
CA ILE A 101 -5.70 -51.29 69.04
C ILE A 101 -6.77 -52.38 69.06
N VAL A 102 -7.01 -52.97 70.23
CA VAL A 102 -7.94 -54.06 70.47
C VAL A 102 -9.04 -53.58 71.41
N THR A 103 -10.28 -53.65 70.95
CA THR A 103 -11.50 -53.35 71.70
C THR A 103 -12.33 -54.62 71.85
N LYS A 104 -13.46 -54.56 72.57
CA LYS A 104 -14.41 -55.69 72.63
C LYS A 104 -15.05 -56.00 71.26
N GLY A 105 -15.17 -55.00 70.39
CA GLY A 105 -15.81 -55.13 69.08
C GLY A 105 -14.87 -55.61 67.97
N GLY A 106 -13.56 -55.71 68.25
CA GLY A 106 -12.55 -56.11 67.27
C GLY A 106 -11.26 -55.30 67.42
N SER A 107 -10.38 -55.36 66.42
CA SER A 107 -9.11 -54.64 66.43
C SER A 107 -8.83 -53.91 65.13
N PHE A 108 -8.17 -52.77 65.21
CA PHE A 108 -7.70 -51.98 64.06
C PHE A 108 -6.24 -51.57 64.25
N PHE A 109 -5.60 -51.06 63.20
CA PHE A 109 -4.22 -50.57 63.24
C PHE A 109 -4.15 -49.05 63.11
N VAL A 110 -3.19 -48.44 63.81
CA VAL A 110 -2.74 -47.06 63.61
C VAL A 110 -1.31 -47.10 63.07
N ILE A 111 -1.03 -46.38 61.98
CA ILE A 111 0.32 -46.37 61.38
C ILE A 111 1.21 -45.41 62.18
N VAL A 112 2.40 -45.87 62.56
CA VAL A 112 3.45 -45.02 63.11
C VAL A 112 4.54 -44.91 62.05
N LYS A 113 4.93 -43.70 61.66
CA LYS A 113 6.00 -43.54 60.67
C LYS A 113 6.89 -42.36 60.96
N ALA A 114 8.18 -42.53 60.71
CA ALA A 114 9.17 -41.48 60.78
C ALA A 114 9.67 -41.20 59.35
N VAL A 115 9.44 -39.98 58.87
CA VAL A 115 9.87 -39.57 57.54
C VAL A 115 11.24 -38.92 57.62
N VAL A 116 12.10 -39.18 56.63
CA VAL A 116 13.41 -38.52 56.54
C VAL A 116 13.27 -37.24 55.74
N LYS A 117 13.95 -36.17 56.17
CA LYS A 117 14.07 -34.93 55.40
C LYS A 117 14.90 -35.23 54.15
N ASP A 118 14.24 -35.29 53.00
CA ASP A 118 14.88 -35.53 51.70
C ASP A 118 14.42 -34.51 50.65
N VAL A 119 15.36 -34.08 49.82
CA VAL A 119 15.10 -33.26 48.63
C VAL A 119 15.24 -34.18 47.42
N ALA A 120 14.14 -34.45 46.73
CA ALA A 120 14.13 -35.33 45.57
C ALA A 120 13.25 -34.79 44.46
N LEU A 121 13.74 -34.85 43.21
CA LEU A 121 12.98 -34.49 42.02
C LEU A 121 12.85 -35.69 41.09
N SER A 122 11.77 -35.70 40.31
CA SER A 122 11.60 -36.55 39.15
C SER A 122 11.56 -35.66 37.90
N LEU A 123 12.46 -35.91 36.96
CA LEU A 123 12.48 -35.31 35.63
C LEU A 123 12.90 -36.37 34.60
N PRO A 124 12.61 -36.15 33.30
CA PRO A 124 13.03 -37.07 32.24
C PRO A 124 14.55 -37.28 32.23
N HIS A 125 15.01 -38.47 31.86
CA HIS A 125 16.45 -38.77 31.74
C HIS A 125 16.99 -38.51 30.33
N PHE A 126 16.11 -38.47 29.32
CA PHE A 126 16.47 -38.31 27.93
C PHE A 126 15.44 -37.43 27.20
N LEU A 127 15.92 -36.56 26.33
CA LEU A 127 15.12 -35.69 25.47
C LEU A 127 15.74 -35.68 24.07
N ASP A 128 14.95 -36.04 23.05
CA ASP A 128 15.38 -35.99 21.65
C ASP A 128 14.57 -34.93 20.91
N PHE A 129 15.27 -33.94 20.39
CA PHE A 129 14.70 -32.90 19.54
C PHE A 129 14.47 -33.37 18.10
N GLY A 130 15.07 -34.50 17.69
CA GLY A 130 14.99 -35.02 16.33
C GLY A 130 15.71 -34.11 15.33
N LEU A 131 15.08 -33.87 14.18
CA LEU A 131 15.60 -32.99 13.13
C LEU A 131 15.10 -31.55 13.37
N CYS A 132 16.01 -30.63 13.58
CA CYS A 132 15.68 -29.22 13.82
C CYS A 132 16.39 -28.28 12.82
N PRO A 133 15.73 -27.19 12.41
CA PRO A 133 16.35 -26.19 11.54
C PRO A 133 17.52 -25.51 12.26
N THR A 134 18.63 -25.31 11.53
CA THR A 134 19.76 -24.51 12.01
C THR A 134 19.40 -23.03 12.11
N MET A 135 20.02 -22.30 13.05
CA MET A 135 19.82 -20.86 13.28
C MET A 135 18.39 -20.50 13.71
N GLU A 136 17.61 -21.51 14.10
CA GLU A 136 16.25 -21.39 14.60
C GLU A 136 16.12 -22.17 15.91
N ARG A 137 15.16 -21.75 16.74
CA ARG A 137 14.93 -22.33 18.05
C ARG A 137 13.82 -23.37 18.00
N SER A 138 14.15 -24.59 18.42
CA SER A 138 13.19 -25.66 18.70
C SER A 138 12.98 -25.79 20.21
N GLN A 139 11.76 -26.10 20.64
CA GLN A 139 11.40 -26.16 22.06
C GLN A 139 10.65 -27.44 22.37
N GLN A 140 10.95 -28.06 23.51
CA GLN A 140 10.19 -29.16 24.08
C GLN A 140 9.93 -28.88 25.56
N GLN A 141 8.79 -29.36 26.06
CA GLN A 141 8.37 -29.16 27.45
C GLN A 141 8.74 -30.39 28.27
N ILE A 142 9.28 -30.17 29.47
CA ILE A 142 9.54 -31.21 30.46
C ILE A 142 8.81 -30.86 31.75
N ASP A 143 8.23 -31.86 32.40
CA ASP A 143 7.63 -31.71 33.72
C ASP A 143 8.64 -32.14 34.79
N VAL A 144 8.80 -31.32 35.82
CA VAL A 144 9.71 -31.56 36.95
C VAL A 144 8.89 -31.62 38.22
N TYR A 145 8.86 -32.79 38.86
CA TYR A 145 8.00 -33.07 40.00
C TYR A 145 8.82 -33.23 41.29
N ASN A 146 8.39 -32.60 42.38
CA ASN A 146 9.03 -32.76 43.69
C ASN A 146 8.51 -34.03 44.39
N THR A 147 9.31 -35.09 44.34
CA THR A 147 9.08 -36.37 45.03
C THR A 147 9.64 -36.41 46.45
N GLY A 148 10.37 -35.38 46.87
CA GLY A 148 10.98 -35.28 48.18
C GLY A 148 9.98 -34.90 49.27
N THR A 149 10.47 -34.78 50.50
CA THR A 149 9.71 -34.33 51.66
C THR A 149 10.00 -32.88 52.02
N LEU A 150 10.91 -32.21 51.30
CA LEU A 150 11.31 -30.82 51.46
C LEU A 150 11.07 -30.01 50.18
N LYS A 151 10.89 -28.70 50.34
CA LYS A 151 10.83 -27.76 49.22
C LYS A 151 12.15 -27.78 48.44
N ALA A 152 12.07 -28.07 47.15
CA ALA A 152 13.22 -28.22 46.27
C ALA A 152 13.52 -26.89 45.56
N SER A 153 14.76 -26.41 45.67
CA SER A 153 15.29 -25.29 44.88
C SER A 153 16.18 -25.82 43.76
N MET A 154 15.89 -25.42 42.52
CA MET A 154 16.51 -25.92 41.30
C MET A 154 17.44 -24.88 40.67
N LYS A 155 18.63 -25.31 40.27
CA LYS A 155 19.56 -24.51 39.47
C LYS A 155 19.98 -25.28 38.23
N TRP A 156 19.65 -24.74 37.06
CA TRP A 156 19.92 -25.37 35.77
C TRP A 156 21.27 -24.94 35.20
N HIS A 157 22.02 -25.92 34.72
CA HIS A 157 23.30 -25.76 34.02
C HIS A 157 23.19 -26.41 32.64
N ALA A 158 23.10 -25.57 31.61
CA ALA A 158 23.05 -25.98 30.21
C ALA A 158 24.11 -25.21 29.42
N ARG A 159 24.66 -25.83 28.38
CA ARG A 159 25.59 -25.20 27.44
C ARG A 159 24.96 -25.12 26.04
N PRO A 160 25.25 -24.08 25.24
CA PRO A 160 24.83 -24.03 23.85
C PRO A 160 25.21 -25.31 23.11
N PRO A 161 24.32 -25.84 22.24
CA PRO A 161 23.09 -25.23 21.72
C PRO A 161 21.83 -25.42 22.59
N PHE A 162 21.94 -26.00 23.78
CA PHE A 162 20.81 -26.26 24.67
C PHE A 162 20.66 -25.18 25.75
N THR A 163 19.43 -24.79 26.04
CA THR A 163 19.07 -23.89 27.14
C THR A 163 17.83 -24.40 27.86
N VAL A 164 17.65 -24.01 29.12
CA VAL A 164 16.43 -24.32 29.89
C VAL A 164 15.81 -23.03 30.39
N ARG A 165 14.52 -22.88 30.15
CA ARG A 165 13.68 -21.82 30.72
C ARG A 165 12.67 -22.47 31.64
N CYS A 166 12.80 -22.23 32.94
CA CYS A 166 11.82 -22.72 33.91
C CYS A 166 11.08 -21.53 34.56
N PRO A 167 9.74 -21.56 34.65
CA PRO A 167 8.96 -20.44 35.19
C PRO A 167 9.12 -20.24 36.70
N ALA A 168 9.53 -21.28 37.43
CA ALA A 168 9.82 -21.22 38.86
C ALA A 168 11.15 -21.92 39.17
N GLN A 169 11.93 -21.32 40.07
CA GLN A 169 13.18 -21.90 40.57
C GLN A 169 12.98 -22.82 41.78
N THR A 170 11.79 -22.82 42.38
CA THR A 170 11.46 -23.68 43.52
C THR A 170 10.17 -24.44 43.29
N VAL A 171 10.11 -25.69 43.76
CA VAL A 171 8.94 -26.57 43.64
C VAL A 171 8.53 -27.05 45.03
N GLU A 172 7.28 -26.76 45.42
CA GLU A 172 6.72 -27.23 46.69
C GLU A 172 6.55 -28.76 46.70
N VAL A 173 6.49 -29.35 47.89
CA VAL A 173 6.36 -30.81 48.05
C VAL A 173 5.09 -31.31 47.37
N GLY A 174 5.23 -32.34 46.51
CA GLY A 174 4.11 -32.92 45.77
C GLY A 174 3.57 -32.05 44.63
N GLN A 175 4.27 -30.98 44.25
CA GLN A 175 3.93 -30.15 43.09
C GLN A 175 4.86 -30.43 41.90
N SER A 176 4.42 -30.04 40.70
CA SER A 176 5.23 -30.06 39.47
C SER A 176 5.37 -28.67 38.87
N VAL A 177 6.51 -28.41 38.24
CA VAL A 177 6.72 -27.25 37.37
C VAL A 177 7.03 -27.71 35.96
N ARG A 178 6.47 -27.02 34.97
CA ARG A 178 6.75 -27.27 33.56
C ARG A 178 7.87 -26.36 33.07
N CYS A 179 9.04 -26.94 32.83
CA CYS A 179 10.16 -26.21 32.23
C CYS A 179 10.17 -26.42 30.71
N VAL A 180 10.78 -25.49 29.98
CA VAL A 180 10.97 -25.55 28.52
C VAL A 180 12.45 -25.72 28.24
N VAL A 181 12.81 -26.80 27.56
CA VAL A 181 14.16 -27.00 27.02
C VAL A 181 14.17 -26.49 25.59
N GLU A 182 15.13 -25.63 25.27
CA GLU A 182 15.30 -25.06 23.93
C GLU A 182 16.58 -25.60 23.29
N PHE A 183 16.52 -25.82 21.98
CA PHE A 183 17.64 -26.26 21.14
C PHE A 183 17.78 -25.32 19.95
N GLU A 184 18.94 -24.67 19.83
CA GLU A 184 19.25 -23.69 18.79
C GLU A 184 20.59 -24.02 18.10
N PRO A 185 20.61 -24.99 17.16
CA PRO A 185 21.85 -25.45 16.51
C PRO A 185 22.36 -24.42 15.49
N LYS A 186 23.64 -24.02 15.60
CA LYS A 186 24.27 -23.07 14.67
C LYS A 186 24.88 -23.73 13.42
N THR A 187 25.09 -25.04 13.46
CA THR A 187 25.68 -25.82 12.36
C THR A 187 24.84 -27.05 12.08
N ALA A 188 24.90 -27.56 10.85
CA ALA A 188 24.26 -28.82 10.49
C ALA A 188 25.09 -30.00 11.00
N SER A 189 24.86 -30.36 12.26
CA SER A 189 25.61 -31.40 12.98
C SER A 189 24.68 -32.17 13.89
N VAL A 190 25.15 -33.34 14.33
CA VAL A 190 24.53 -34.05 15.45
C VAL A 190 25.04 -33.42 16.73
N PHE A 191 24.14 -33.07 17.64
CA PHE A 191 24.46 -32.52 18.95
C PHE A 191 24.02 -33.51 20.03
N ASP A 192 24.92 -33.71 20.97
CA ASP A 192 24.68 -34.47 22.18
C ASP A 192 25.19 -33.64 23.35
N GLY A 193 24.35 -33.46 24.37
CA GLY A 193 24.62 -32.57 25.48
C GLY A 193 23.97 -33.02 26.76
N LEU A 194 24.67 -32.80 27.88
CA LEU A 194 24.17 -33.06 29.21
C LEU A 194 23.70 -31.75 29.84
N ILE A 195 22.42 -31.70 30.22
CA ILE A 195 21.88 -30.63 31.05
C ILE A 195 21.87 -31.13 32.49
N ALA A 196 22.48 -30.38 33.41
CA ALA A 196 22.48 -30.70 34.83
C ALA A 196 21.52 -29.77 35.59
N CYS A 197 20.73 -30.34 36.50
CA CYS A 197 19.93 -29.62 37.47
C CYS A 197 20.48 -29.92 38.87
N GLU A 198 21.02 -28.90 39.53
CA GLU A 198 21.40 -28.99 40.94
C GLU A 198 20.19 -28.67 41.80
N VAL A 199 19.89 -29.55 42.75
CA VAL A 199 18.75 -29.40 43.65
C VAL A 199 19.22 -29.29 45.08
N ALA A 200 18.78 -28.26 45.78
CA ALA A 200 19.07 -28.03 47.21
C ALA A 200 17.77 -27.79 47.99
N SER A 201 17.82 -28.01 49.31
CA SER A 201 16.73 -27.62 50.21
C SER A 201 16.62 -26.10 50.28
N ALA A 202 15.43 -25.55 50.06
CA ALA A 202 15.21 -24.10 50.11
C ALA A 202 15.38 -23.49 51.53
N ALA A 203 15.48 -24.32 52.58
CA ALA A 203 15.61 -23.88 53.97
C ALA A 203 17.03 -23.41 54.36
N ALA A 204 18.02 -23.47 53.45
CA ALA A 204 19.42 -23.18 53.76
C ALA A 204 19.87 -21.71 53.55
N ASN A 205 18.98 -20.80 53.14
CA ASN A 205 19.35 -19.42 52.76
C ASN A 205 18.77 -18.30 53.66
N ALA A 206 18.36 -18.61 54.89
CA ALA A 206 17.97 -17.58 55.85
C ALA A 206 18.51 -17.91 57.24
N ILE A 207 19.67 -17.36 57.57
CA ILE A 207 20.07 -16.69 58.83
C ILE A 207 21.54 -16.33 58.62
N VAL A 208 21.82 -15.04 58.37
CA VAL A 208 23.12 -14.44 58.62
C VAL A 208 22.88 -13.60 59.87
N ASP A 209 23.01 -14.21 61.04
CA ASP A 209 23.13 -13.47 62.28
C ASP A 209 24.55 -13.66 62.80
N ASP A 210 25.13 -12.50 63.10
CA ASP A 210 26.44 -12.21 63.64
C ASP A 210 26.58 -12.81 65.05
N ASP A 211 27.45 -13.81 65.21
CA ASP A 211 28.30 -14.10 66.38
C ASP A 211 28.57 -15.60 66.59
N GLY A 212 29.85 -15.95 66.69
CA GLY A 212 30.37 -16.99 67.60
C GLY A 212 30.10 -18.47 67.31
N ASP A 213 31.09 -19.13 66.70
CA ASP A 213 31.64 -20.44 67.10
C ASP A 213 30.65 -21.58 67.46
N ASP A 214 30.21 -22.36 66.47
CA ASP A 214 30.08 -23.82 66.61
C ASP A 214 30.23 -24.53 65.25
N SER A 215 31.20 -25.44 65.21
CA SER A 215 31.55 -26.29 64.10
C SER A 215 30.56 -27.46 63.98
N SER A 216 29.52 -27.34 63.14
CA SER A 216 28.96 -28.44 62.30
C SER A 216 27.67 -28.08 61.52
N ALA A 217 27.57 -26.88 60.95
CA ALA A 217 26.52 -26.61 59.95
C ALA A 217 26.73 -27.54 58.74
N ARG A 218 25.97 -28.64 58.66
CA ARG A 218 25.96 -29.55 57.50
C ARG A 218 25.69 -28.71 56.25
N ALA A 219 26.64 -28.70 55.32
CA ALA A 219 26.45 -28.08 54.01
C ALA A 219 25.15 -28.62 53.39
N PRO A 220 24.34 -27.76 52.74
CA PRO A 220 23.09 -28.20 52.12
C PRO A 220 23.38 -29.36 51.16
N GLU A 221 22.63 -30.44 51.32
CA GLU A 221 22.76 -31.61 50.44
C GLU A 221 22.30 -31.22 49.03
N VAL A 222 23.27 -31.06 48.13
CA VAL A 222 23.03 -30.75 46.71
C VAL A 222 22.98 -32.06 45.95
N LYS A 223 21.81 -32.37 45.36
CA LYS A 223 21.64 -33.56 44.51
C LYS A 223 21.67 -33.16 43.04
N PRO A 224 22.58 -33.73 42.23
CA PRO A 224 22.62 -33.49 40.79
C PRO A 224 21.64 -34.42 40.07
N TYR A 225 20.85 -33.85 39.16
CA TYR A 225 20.05 -34.58 38.20
C TYR A 225 20.54 -34.27 36.80
N ALA A 226 20.58 -35.29 35.94
CA ALA A 226 21.08 -35.16 34.59
C ALA A 226 19.98 -35.49 33.58
N LEU A 227 19.87 -34.64 32.57
CA LEU A 227 19.01 -34.81 31.40
C LEU A 227 19.90 -34.88 30.16
N GLN A 228 19.94 -36.04 29.53
CA GLN A 228 20.63 -36.22 28.25
C GLN A 228 19.76 -35.60 27.14
N CYS A 229 20.32 -34.68 26.37
CA CYS A 229 19.64 -34.03 25.26
C CYS A 229 20.35 -34.33 23.95
N THR A 230 19.60 -34.79 22.95
CA THR A 230 20.10 -35.02 21.59
C THR A 230 19.28 -34.22 20.59
N GLY A 231 19.91 -33.87 19.47
CA GLY A 231 19.24 -33.19 18.38
C GLY A 231 20.14 -33.06 17.16
N VAL A 232 19.56 -33.04 15.97
CA VAL A 232 20.29 -32.94 14.71
C VAL A 232 19.92 -31.63 14.02
N GLY A 233 20.90 -30.74 13.85
CA GLY A 233 20.77 -29.54 13.06
C GLY A 233 20.72 -29.86 11.55
N LYS A 234 19.74 -29.33 10.83
CA LYS A 234 19.63 -29.40 9.36
C LYS A 234 19.44 -28.01 8.77
N LEU A 235 20.06 -27.75 7.63
CA LEU A 235 19.87 -26.49 6.89
C LEU A 235 18.51 -26.55 6.18
N PRO A 236 17.59 -25.59 6.43
CA PRO A 236 16.38 -25.48 5.62
C PRO A 236 16.75 -25.06 4.20
N HIS A 237 16.04 -25.60 3.22
CA HIS A 237 16.26 -25.31 1.80
C HIS A 237 14.91 -25.07 1.11
N LEU A 238 14.74 -23.84 0.65
CA LEU A 238 13.58 -23.39 -0.12
C LEU A 238 13.99 -23.25 -1.58
N CYS A 239 13.16 -23.74 -2.48
CA CYS A 239 13.36 -23.61 -3.91
C CYS A 239 12.05 -23.35 -4.63
N VAL A 240 12.13 -22.96 -5.90
CA VAL A 240 10.97 -22.88 -6.79
C VAL A 240 11.09 -24.03 -7.80
N PRO A 241 10.05 -24.86 -7.96
CA PRO A 241 10.03 -25.87 -9.00
C PRO A 241 10.24 -25.23 -10.39
N GLY A 242 11.21 -25.72 -11.17
CA GLY A 242 11.41 -25.29 -12.56
C GLY A 242 12.55 -24.29 -12.83
N GLY A 243 13.34 -23.85 -11.84
CA GLY A 243 14.58 -23.10 -12.13
C GLY A 243 15.24 -22.39 -10.94
N GLN A 244 16.54 -22.12 -11.07
CA GLN A 244 17.35 -21.42 -10.05
C GLN A 244 17.11 -19.89 -10.03
N MET A 245 16.52 -19.33 -11.09
CA MET A 245 16.19 -17.91 -11.22
C MET A 245 14.71 -17.73 -11.57
N PRO A 246 13.81 -17.87 -10.59
CA PRO A 246 12.37 -17.76 -10.83
C PRO A 246 12.00 -16.37 -11.37
N LEU A 247 11.25 -16.36 -12.47
CA LEU A 247 10.74 -15.18 -13.13
C LEU A 247 9.21 -15.17 -13.05
N VAL A 248 8.66 -14.10 -12.51
CA VAL A 248 7.21 -13.83 -12.47
C VAL A 248 6.91 -12.77 -13.52
N GLU A 249 6.36 -13.20 -14.65
CA GLU A 249 5.96 -12.30 -15.73
C GLU A 249 4.48 -11.95 -15.62
N PHE A 250 4.19 -10.65 -15.51
CA PHE A 250 2.82 -10.14 -15.55
C PHE A 250 2.36 -9.83 -16.99
N GLY A 251 3.30 -9.81 -17.94
CA GLY A 251 3.03 -9.43 -19.32
C GLY A 251 2.67 -7.95 -19.47
N ALA A 252 1.79 -7.66 -20.43
CA ALA A 252 1.27 -6.32 -20.69
C ALA A 252 0.02 -6.06 -19.83
N VAL A 253 0.05 -4.98 -19.04
CA VAL A 253 -0.99 -4.66 -18.07
C VAL A 253 -1.42 -3.21 -18.25
N SER A 254 -2.74 -2.97 -18.35
CA SER A 254 -3.33 -1.64 -18.47
C SER A 254 -3.12 -0.78 -17.22
N PRO A 255 -2.90 0.55 -17.37
CA PRO A 255 -2.65 1.48 -16.27
C PRO A 255 -3.66 1.34 -15.13
N GLY A 256 -3.15 1.27 -13.91
CA GLY A 256 -3.90 1.16 -12.66
C GLY A 256 -4.60 -0.19 -12.43
N LYS A 257 -4.49 -1.16 -13.35
CA LYS A 257 -5.00 -2.53 -13.13
C LYS A 257 -4.09 -3.23 -12.13
N ARG A 258 -4.69 -3.84 -11.10
CA ARG A 258 -3.97 -4.72 -10.18
C ARG A 258 -4.03 -6.15 -10.70
N VAL A 259 -2.87 -6.75 -10.98
CA VAL A 259 -2.76 -8.14 -11.45
C VAL A 259 -2.01 -8.97 -10.40
N PRO A 260 -2.59 -10.08 -9.90
CA PRO A 260 -1.88 -11.07 -9.10
C PRO A 260 -1.21 -12.12 -9.99
N GLN A 261 -0.03 -12.62 -9.58
CA GLN A 261 0.64 -13.78 -10.13
C GLN A 261 1.20 -14.64 -9.00
N THR A 262 1.08 -15.96 -9.13
CA THR A 262 1.47 -16.89 -8.07
C THR A 262 2.77 -17.60 -8.39
N LEU A 263 3.57 -17.84 -7.35
CA LEU A 263 4.79 -18.64 -7.41
C LEU A 263 4.73 -19.71 -6.32
N GLU A 264 5.05 -20.95 -6.68
CA GLU A 264 5.14 -22.05 -5.73
C GLU A 264 6.53 -22.09 -5.09
N LEU A 265 6.57 -22.02 -3.76
CA LEU A 265 7.77 -22.14 -2.95
C LEU A 265 7.77 -23.52 -2.28
N LEU A 266 8.75 -24.35 -2.60
CA LEU A 266 8.88 -25.73 -2.11
C LEU A 266 9.98 -25.82 -1.05
N ASN A 267 9.64 -26.35 0.13
CA ASN A 267 10.61 -26.81 1.10
C ASN A 267 10.99 -28.26 0.82
N THR A 268 12.21 -28.50 0.38
CA THR A 268 12.69 -29.86 0.05
C THR A 268 13.36 -30.56 1.23
N THR A 269 13.27 -29.99 2.43
CA THR A 269 13.97 -30.49 3.61
C THR A 269 13.01 -31.11 4.62
N PRO A 270 13.51 -32.04 5.47
CA PRO A 270 12.71 -32.66 6.52
C PRO A 270 12.52 -31.78 7.75
N VAL A 271 12.93 -30.51 7.70
CA VAL A 271 12.74 -29.51 8.76
C VAL A 271 11.93 -28.34 8.23
N ARG A 272 11.20 -27.65 9.11
CA ARG A 272 10.45 -26.45 8.73
C ARG A 272 11.42 -25.37 8.21
N ALA A 273 10.94 -24.51 7.33
CA ALA A 273 11.69 -23.36 6.83
C ALA A 273 10.89 -22.07 7.05
N VAL A 274 11.38 -21.19 7.91
CA VAL A 274 10.78 -19.86 8.10
C VAL A 274 11.34 -18.92 7.05
N PHE A 275 10.49 -18.30 6.23
CA PHE A 275 10.92 -17.37 5.20
C PHE A 275 10.54 -15.93 5.50
N ARG A 276 11.36 -15.01 5.01
CA ARG A 276 11.05 -13.58 4.89
C ARG A 276 11.39 -13.10 3.49
N VAL A 277 10.55 -12.24 2.94
CA VAL A 277 10.71 -11.65 1.61
C VAL A 277 11.09 -10.19 1.77
N ARG A 278 12.07 -9.74 1.00
CA ARG A 278 12.47 -8.33 0.94
C ARG A 278 12.69 -7.93 -0.50
N ALA A 279 12.28 -6.72 -0.87
CA ALA A 279 12.70 -6.13 -2.13
C ALA A 279 14.22 -5.92 -2.08
N VAL A 280 14.92 -6.30 -3.15
CA VAL A 280 16.36 -6.13 -3.27
C VAL A 280 16.68 -5.16 -4.38
N HIS A 281 17.68 -4.34 -4.13
CA HIS A 281 18.25 -3.39 -5.05
C HIS A 281 19.75 -3.68 -5.03
N ASP A 282 20.35 -4.05 -6.16
CA ASP A 282 21.81 -4.20 -6.21
C ASP A 282 22.46 -2.86 -5.87
N SER A 283 23.73 -2.86 -5.46
CA SER A 283 24.48 -1.61 -5.20
C SER A 283 24.54 -0.65 -6.40
N SER A 284 24.18 -1.12 -7.60
CA SER A 284 24.04 -0.34 -8.83
C SER A 284 22.58 -0.04 -9.24
N GLU A 285 21.59 -0.65 -8.58
CA GLU A 285 20.16 -0.43 -8.83
C GLU A 285 19.58 0.52 -7.79
N THR A 286 19.02 1.65 -8.24
CA THR A 286 18.40 2.63 -7.35
C THR A 286 16.99 2.16 -6.95
N ALA A 287 16.65 2.24 -5.66
CA ALA A 287 15.33 1.84 -5.12
C ALA A 287 14.16 2.44 -5.91
N PRO A 288 13.08 1.73 -6.24
CA PRO A 288 12.00 2.24 -7.08
C PRO A 288 11.34 3.48 -6.45
N LEU A 289 10.88 4.40 -7.29
CA LEU A 289 10.14 5.57 -6.81
C LEU A 289 8.78 5.15 -6.24
N PRO A 290 8.31 5.78 -5.16
CA PRO A 290 6.97 5.56 -4.65
C PRO A 290 5.91 6.14 -5.60
N PRO A 291 4.73 5.52 -5.73
CA PRO A 291 4.37 4.20 -5.17
C PRO A 291 5.08 3.06 -5.90
N ALA A 292 5.50 2.04 -5.14
CA ALA A 292 6.16 0.85 -5.68
C ALA A 292 5.18 0.04 -6.55
N ALA A 293 5.61 -0.32 -7.75
CA ALA A 293 4.74 -1.02 -8.71
C ALA A 293 4.53 -2.51 -8.38
N PHE A 294 5.45 -3.12 -7.62
CA PHE A 294 5.40 -4.52 -7.24
C PHE A 294 5.39 -4.68 -5.72
N TRP A 295 4.64 -5.67 -5.25
CA TRP A 295 4.69 -6.13 -3.86
C TRP A 295 4.30 -7.61 -3.79
N VAL A 296 4.47 -8.21 -2.62
CA VAL A 296 4.27 -9.64 -2.40
C VAL A 296 3.43 -9.86 -1.15
N SER A 297 2.59 -10.89 -1.14
CA SER A 297 1.84 -11.30 0.04
C SER A 297 1.75 -12.83 0.14
N PRO A 298 2.04 -13.41 1.32
CA PRO A 298 2.59 -12.75 2.52
C PRO A 298 4.10 -12.46 2.39
N GLU A 299 4.61 -11.45 3.12
CA GLU A 299 6.04 -11.10 3.16
C GLU A 299 6.87 -12.00 4.10
N SER A 300 6.22 -12.85 4.90
CA SER A 300 6.88 -13.85 5.73
C SER A 300 5.94 -14.99 6.02
N GLY A 301 6.48 -16.15 6.36
CA GLY A 301 5.70 -17.33 6.66
C GLY A 301 6.56 -18.52 7.02
N VAL A 302 5.93 -19.68 7.13
CA VAL A 302 6.60 -20.95 7.42
C VAL A 302 6.17 -21.96 6.37
N VAL A 303 7.13 -22.68 5.80
CA VAL A 303 6.87 -23.81 4.93
C VAL A 303 7.24 -25.09 5.67
N GLU A 304 6.25 -25.93 5.91
CA GLU A 304 6.43 -27.20 6.62
C GLU A 304 7.34 -28.16 5.82
N PRO A 305 7.95 -29.16 6.50
CA PRO A 305 8.82 -30.14 5.86
C PRO A 305 8.19 -30.78 4.61
N ASN A 306 8.95 -30.84 3.51
CA ASN A 306 8.51 -31.46 2.25
C ASN A 306 7.17 -30.94 1.69
N CYS A 307 6.76 -29.74 2.10
CA CYS A 307 5.53 -29.11 1.64
C CYS A 307 5.82 -27.95 0.70
N SER A 308 4.83 -27.59 -0.11
CA SER A 308 4.85 -26.36 -0.90
C SER A 308 3.96 -25.28 -0.30
N PHE A 309 4.27 -24.04 -0.65
CA PHE A 309 3.59 -22.83 -0.21
C PHE A 309 3.40 -21.92 -1.41
N THR A 310 2.16 -21.51 -1.69
CA THR A 310 1.86 -20.59 -2.80
C THR A 310 1.99 -19.14 -2.33
N MET A 311 2.91 -18.40 -2.94
CA MET A 311 3.10 -16.98 -2.70
C MET A 311 2.52 -16.16 -3.85
N THR A 312 1.89 -15.02 -3.54
CA THR A 312 1.28 -14.16 -4.57
C THR A 312 2.04 -12.84 -4.68
N PHE A 313 2.53 -12.57 -5.88
CA PHE A 313 3.08 -11.27 -6.27
C PHE A 313 1.99 -10.45 -6.94
N TYR A 314 2.09 -9.14 -6.80
CA TYR A 314 1.14 -8.20 -7.37
C TYR A 314 1.88 -7.14 -8.18
N PHE A 315 1.25 -6.71 -9.27
CA PHE A 315 1.68 -5.57 -10.05
C PHE A 315 0.54 -4.55 -10.20
N GLN A 316 0.87 -3.27 -10.02
CA GLN A 316 0.00 -2.14 -10.34
C GLN A 316 0.86 -0.90 -10.63
N SER A 317 0.75 -0.34 -11.84
CA SER A 317 1.40 0.93 -12.19
C SER A 317 0.45 1.82 -12.98
N HIS A 318 0.54 3.13 -12.77
CA HIS A 318 -0.15 4.14 -13.59
C HIS A 318 0.78 4.78 -14.63
N THR A 319 2.08 4.43 -14.60
CA THR A 319 3.10 5.01 -15.47
C THR A 319 3.07 4.36 -16.85
N VAL A 320 2.51 5.08 -17.82
CA VAL A 320 2.32 4.60 -19.20
C VAL A 320 3.66 4.31 -19.89
N LYS A 321 3.75 3.19 -20.64
CA LYS A 321 4.98 2.70 -21.33
C LYS A 321 6.15 2.39 -20.38
N GLU A 322 5.87 2.11 -19.12
CA GLU A 322 6.89 1.66 -18.18
C GLU A 322 7.21 0.17 -18.39
N HIS A 323 8.51 -0.15 -18.48
CA HIS A 323 9.02 -1.50 -18.25
C HIS A 323 9.45 -1.62 -16.80
N ALA A 324 8.59 -2.19 -15.97
CA ALA A 324 8.81 -2.31 -14.55
C ALA A 324 9.55 -3.63 -14.25
N CYS A 325 10.59 -3.57 -13.42
CA CYS A 325 11.34 -4.73 -12.97
C CYS A 325 11.67 -4.57 -11.48
N GLN A 326 11.39 -5.61 -10.68
CA GLN A 326 11.74 -5.63 -9.25
C GLN A 326 12.17 -7.04 -8.86
N ARG A 327 13.28 -7.13 -8.11
CA ARG A 327 13.75 -8.38 -7.54
C ARG A 327 13.35 -8.49 -6.07
N PHE A 328 12.93 -9.68 -5.66
CA PHE A 328 12.57 -10.01 -4.29
C PHE A 328 13.47 -11.15 -3.81
N GLN A 329 14.15 -10.95 -2.69
CA GLN A 329 14.92 -12.00 -2.04
C GLN A 329 14.10 -12.64 -0.93
N ILE A 330 13.94 -13.95 -1.05
CA ILE A 330 13.34 -14.83 -0.05
C ILE A 330 14.50 -15.43 0.74
N SER A 331 14.57 -15.11 2.03
CA SER A 331 15.59 -15.62 2.93
C SER A 331 14.99 -16.54 3.99
N THR A 332 15.69 -17.63 4.28
CA THR A 332 15.42 -18.52 5.42
C THR A 332 16.66 -18.54 6.31
N PRO A 333 16.54 -18.52 7.65
CA PRO A 333 17.68 -18.62 8.55
C PRO A 333 18.54 -19.86 8.24
N GLY A 334 19.85 -19.69 8.12
CA GLY A 334 20.79 -20.77 7.82
C GLY A 334 20.77 -21.28 6.36
N GLY A 335 19.73 -21.01 5.58
CA GLY A 335 19.63 -21.46 4.19
C GLY A 335 20.13 -20.44 3.16
N THR A 336 20.26 -20.89 1.92
CA THR A 336 20.64 -20.05 0.78
C THR A 336 19.47 -19.15 0.37
N PRO A 337 19.67 -17.82 0.21
CA PRO A 337 18.60 -16.94 -0.25
C PRO A 337 18.23 -17.23 -1.71
N LEU A 338 16.93 -17.16 -2.00
CA LEU A 338 16.37 -17.30 -3.34
C LEU A 338 15.95 -15.91 -3.86
N VAL A 339 16.28 -15.59 -5.11
CA VAL A 339 15.92 -14.30 -5.73
C VAL A 339 14.88 -14.53 -6.82
N VAL A 340 13.71 -13.90 -6.65
CA VAL A 340 12.63 -13.88 -7.64
C VAL A 340 12.65 -12.56 -8.39
N THR A 341 12.63 -12.61 -9.71
CA THR A 341 12.52 -11.41 -10.56
C THR A 341 11.08 -11.24 -11.02
N CYS A 342 10.49 -10.06 -10.81
CA CYS A 342 9.18 -9.70 -11.33
C CYS A 342 9.36 -8.73 -12.51
N LYS A 343 8.67 -8.97 -13.63
CA LYS A 343 8.67 -8.10 -14.81
C LYS A 343 7.25 -7.81 -15.29
N ALA A 344 7.01 -6.57 -15.70
CA ALA A 344 5.74 -6.14 -16.26
C ALA A 344 5.93 -4.98 -17.24
N PHE A 345 5.02 -4.85 -18.19
CA PHE A 345 4.91 -3.68 -19.07
C PHE A 345 3.58 -2.98 -18.87
N CYS A 346 3.60 -1.67 -18.60
CA CYS A 346 2.40 -0.87 -18.46
C CYS A 346 1.90 -0.40 -19.84
N GLN A 347 0.95 -1.15 -20.42
CA GLN A 347 0.45 -0.95 -21.78
C GLN A 347 -0.52 0.23 -21.86
N PRO A 348 -0.29 1.25 -22.70
CA PRO A 348 -1.18 2.39 -22.82
C PRO A 348 -2.62 2.01 -23.15
N ILE A 349 -3.58 2.80 -22.67
CA ILE A 349 -4.97 2.73 -23.12
C ILE A 349 -5.03 3.13 -24.60
N GLY A 350 -5.41 2.18 -25.45
CA GLY A 350 -5.54 2.32 -26.89
C GLY A 350 -6.93 2.79 -27.28
N VAL A 351 -7.11 4.11 -27.40
CA VAL A 351 -8.32 4.71 -27.97
C VAL A 351 -8.00 5.32 -29.33
N VAL A 352 -8.89 5.13 -30.29
CA VAL A 352 -8.81 5.71 -31.64
C VAL A 352 -10.08 6.48 -32.00
N MET A 353 -9.93 7.45 -32.90
CA MET A 353 -11.04 8.19 -33.49
C MET A 353 -11.36 7.64 -34.88
N SER A 354 -12.64 7.58 -35.25
CA SER A 354 -13.06 7.15 -36.59
C SER A 354 -12.61 8.09 -37.71
N ALA A 355 -12.24 9.34 -37.37
CA ALA A 355 -11.71 10.31 -38.32
C ALA A 355 -10.72 11.27 -37.64
N ARG A 356 -9.71 11.70 -38.38
CA ARG A 356 -8.74 12.75 -37.98
C ARG A 356 -9.20 14.17 -38.29
N SER A 357 -10.22 14.30 -39.14
CA SER A 357 -10.83 15.58 -39.49
C SER A 357 -12.31 15.43 -39.82
N MET A 358 -13.03 16.53 -39.68
CA MET A 358 -14.46 16.62 -39.92
C MET A 358 -14.76 17.90 -40.70
N ASN A 359 -15.13 17.73 -41.97
CA ASN A 359 -15.44 18.83 -42.86
C ASN A 359 -16.94 19.01 -43.04
N PHE A 360 -17.50 20.11 -42.55
CA PHE A 360 -18.90 20.46 -42.71
C PHE A 360 -19.25 20.98 -44.12
N GLY A 361 -18.24 21.25 -44.95
CA GLY A 361 -18.40 21.74 -46.31
C GLY A 361 -18.81 23.21 -46.36
N GLU A 362 -19.47 23.58 -47.46
CA GLU A 362 -20.07 24.91 -47.61
C GLU A 362 -21.47 24.93 -47.01
N VAL A 363 -21.70 25.83 -46.05
CA VAL A 363 -22.98 25.93 -45.34
C VAL A 363 -23.45 27.38 -45.21
N PRO A 364 -24.77 27.64 -45.16
CA PRO A 364 -25.28 28.98 -44.89
C PRO A 364 -24.97 29.42 -43.46
N SER A 365 -24.50 30.67 -43.30
CA SER A 365 -24.29 31.29 -41.98
C SER A 365 -25.62 31.47 -41.23
N GLY A 366 -25.59 31.35 -39.90
CA GLY A 366 -26.75 31.50 -39.01
C GLY A 366 -27.57 30.23 -38.81
N ARG A 367 -27.11 29.08 -39.32
CA ARG A 367 -27.72 27.75 -39.09
C ARG A 367 -26.75 26.83 -38.36
N VAL A 368 -27.30 25.79 -37.74
CA VAL A 368 -26.53 24.76 -37.03
C VAL A 368 -26.52 23.47 -37.83
N PHE A 369 -25.35 22.86 -37.97
CA PHE A 369 -25.09 21.59 -38.63
C PHE A 369 -24.46 20.62 -37.65
N SER A 370 -24.67 19.31 -37.83
CA SER A 370 -24.11 18.29 -36.94
C SER A 370 -23.54 17.12 -37.71
N ARG A 371 -22.47 16.54 -37.17
CA ARG A 371 -21.85 15.29 -37.65
C ARG A 371 -21.37 14.47 -36.45
N THR A 372 -21.23 13.17 -36.64
CA THR A 372 -20.84 12.24 -35.55
C THR A 372 -19.40 11.79 -35.69
N LEU A 373 -18.73 11.60 -34.56
CA LEU A 373 -17.40 11.03 -34.42
C LEU A 373 -17.48 9.84 -33.48
N GLN A 374 -16.88 8.71 -33.86
CA GLN A 374 -16.80 7.53 -33.01
C GLN A 374 -15.44 7.48 -32.32
N LEU A 375 -15.44 7.24 -31.01
CA LEU A 375 -14.27 6.96 -30.19
C LEU A 375 -14.28 5.48 -29.83
N GLU A 376 -13.29 4.71 -30.27
CA GLU A 376 -13.20 3.27 -30.06
C GLU A 376 -12.11 2.96 -29.04
N ASN A 377 -12.43 2.19 -28.01
CA ASN A 377 -11.52 1.74 -26.98
C ASN A 377 -11.17 0.27 -27.19
N HIS A 378 -9.90 0.00 -27.50
CA HIS A 378 -9.37 -1.35 -27.71
C HIS A 378 -8.63 -1.88 -26.48
N SER A 379 -8.99 -1.40 -25.30
CA SER A 379 -8.39 -1.79 -24.02
C SER A 379 -9.41 -2.45 -23.12
N ASP A 380 -8.91 -3.32 -22.25
CA ASP A 380 -9.69 -4.05 -21.24
C ASP A 380 -10.14 -3.19 -20.04
N ARG A 381 -9.97 -1.87 -20.14
CA ARG A 381 -10.26 -0.90 -19.09
C ARG A 381 -11.08 0.27 -19.62
N PRO A 382 -11.95 0.87 -18.79
CA PRO A 382 -12.67 2.08 -19.16
C PRO A 382 -11.67 3.22 -19.45
N ALA A 383 -11.96 4.00 -20.48
CA ALA A 383 -11.13 5.10 -20.94
C ALA A 383 -11.83 6.45 -20.74
N PRO A 384 -11.57 7.16 -19.64
CA PRO A 384 -11.99 8.55 -19.49
C PRO A 384 -11.35 9.42 -20.57
N TYR A 385 -12.17 10.15 -21.32
CA TYR A 385 -11.75 11.08 -22.35
C TYR A 385 -12.23 12.50 -22.02
N HIS A 386 -11.47 13.50 -22.46
CA HIS A 386 -11.80 14.91 -22.30
C HIS A 386 -11.26 15.72 -23.48
N PHE A 387 -12.16 16.38 -24.20
CA PHE A 387 -11.85 17.39 -25.22
C PHE A 387 -11.50 18.72 -24.53
N VAL A 388 -10.29 18.79 -23.97
CA VAL A 388 -9.77 19.84 -23.08
C VAL A 388 -9.82 21.27 -23.61
N ASN A 389 -9.95 21.47 -24.93
CA ASN A 389 -10.08 22.80 -25.56
C ASN A 389 -11.48 23.03 -26.16
N MET A 390 -12.48 22.27 -25.70
CA MET A 390 -13.89 22.40 -26.03
C MET A 390 -14.73 22.36 -24.74
N ASP A 391 -15.80 23.14 -24.69
CA ASP A 391 -16.80 23.04 -23.62
C ASP A 391 -18.17 22.64 -24.20
N ASN A 392 -19.15 22.46 -23.32
CA ASN A 392 -20.56 22.28 -23.71
C ASN A 392 -21.22 23.58 -24.22
N GLN A 393 -20.53 24.71 -24.07
CA GLN A 393 -21.02 26.04 -24.39
C GLN A 393 -21.04 26.22 -25.91
N LYS A 394 -22.12 26.75 -26.47
CA LYS A 394 -22.40 26.86 -27.92
C LYS A 394 -21.47 27.88 -28.62
N GLY A 395 -20.18 27.59 -28.71
CA GLY A 395 -19.23 28.28 -29.58
C GLY A 395 -19.53 28.01 -31.06
N VAL A 396 -18.63 28.37 -31.97
CA VAL A 396 -18.77 28.05 -33.41
C VAL A 396 -18.78 26.54 -33.62
N PHE A 397 -17.88 25.84 -32.93
CA PHE A 397 -17.86 24.38 -32.85
C PHE A 397 -18.03 23.96 -31.40
N TRP A 398 -18.91 22.99 -31.15
CA TRP A 398 -19.10 22.40 -29.82
C TRP A 398 -19.47 20.92 -29.92
N LEU A 399 -19.36 20.20 -28.80
CA LEU A 399 -19.72 18.79 -28.72
C LEU A 399 -20.91 18.61 -27.77
N ASP A 400 -21.77 17.63 -28.07
CA ASP A 400 -22.83 17.20 -27.14
C ASP A 400 -22.22 16.60 -25.85
N ARG A 401 -21.08 15.92 -26.00
CA ARG A 401 -20.33 15.24 -24.94
C ARG A 401 -18.83 15.59 -25.06
N PRO A 402 -18.38 16.71 -24.47
CA PRO A 402 -16.95 17.08 -24.48
C PRO A 402 -16.11 16.17 -23.56
N MET A 403 -16.73 15.38 -22.69
CA MET A 403 -16.06 14.42 -21.81
C MET A 403 -16.95 13.21 -21.56
N GLY A 404 -16.34 12.10 -21.17
CA GLY A 404 -17.06 10.88 -20.81
C GLY A 404 -16.12 9.69 -20.60
N ILE A 405 -16.69 8.51 -20.39
CA ILE A 405 -15.93 7.28 -20.17
C ILE A 405 -16.34 6.26 -21.23
N ILE A 406 -15.38 5.86 -22.08
CA ILE A 406 -15.61 4.81 -23.08
C ILE A 406 -15.47 3.46 -22.38
N PRO A 407 -16.45 2.55 -22.42
CA PRO A 407 -16.34 1.23 -21.81
C PRO A 407 -15.18 0.40 -22.40
N PRO A 408 -14.68 -0.63 -21.70
CA PRO A 408 -13.71 -1.58 -22.24
C PRO A 408 -14.20 -2.23 -23.54
N ASP A 409 -13.29 -2.44 -24.49
CA ASP A 409 -13.55 -3.14 -25.76
C ASP A 409 -14.84 -2.69 -26.48
N SER A 410 -15.09 -1.38 -26.45
CA SER A 410 -16.36 -0.77 -26.88
C SER A 410 -16.11 0.59 -27.53
N PHE A 411 -17.18 1.29 -27.89
CA PHE A 411 -17.10 2.61 -28.51
C PHE A 411 -18.13 3.58 -27.94
N MET A 412 -17.87 4.87 -28.15
CA MET A 412 -18.81 5.95 -27.87
C MET A 412 -18.95 6.83 -29.11
N VAL A 413 -20.17 7.31 -29.36
CA VAL A 413 -20.43 8.29 -30.42
C VAL A 413 -20.61 9.66 -29.79
N VAL A 414 -19.85 10.62 -30.29
CA VAL A 414 -19.93 12.03 -29.92
C VAL A 414 -20.43 12.82 -31.13
N THR A 415 -21.33 13.76 -30.89
CA THR A 415 -21.87 14.64 -31.94
C THR A 415 -21.14 15.97 -31.89
N VAL A 416 -20.51 16.33 -33.00
CA VAL A 416 -19.91 17.65 -33.21
C VAL A 416 -20.93 18.53 -33.93
N LEU A 417 -21.15 19.73 -33.40
CA LEU A 417 -22.03 20.73 -33.95
C LEU A 417 -21.23 21.92 -34.48
N PHE A 418 -21.71 22.51 -35.57
CA PHE A 418 -21.12 23.66 -36.24
C PHE A 418 -22.19 24.73 -36.49
N GLY A 419 -22.05 25.88 -35.84
CA GLY A 419 -22.98 27.01 -35.92
C GLY A 419 -22.27 28.30 -36.35
N PRO A 420 -21.89 28.45 -37.64
CA PRO A 420 -21.17 29.62 -38.10
C PRO A 420 -22.08 30.85 -38.20
N MET A 421 -21.67 31.98 -37.60
CA MET A 421 -22.45 33.23 -37.62
C MET A 421 -22.01 34.22 -38.70
N SER A 422 -20.78 34.10 -39.21
CA SER A 422 -20.22 34.99 -40.24
C SER A 422 -19.87 34.20 -41.50
N PRO A 423 -20.00 34.77 -42.71
CA PRO A 423 -19.71 34.10 -43.97
C PRO A 423 -18.19 34.03 -44.24
N ILE A 424 -17.47 33.24 -43.44
CA ILE A 424 -16.02 33.07 -43.51
C ILE A 424 -15.64 31.58 -43.45
N ASN A 425 -14.36 31.30 -43.64
CA ASN A 425 -13.80 29.98 -43.35
C ASN A 425 -13.54 29.82 -41.85
N TYR A 426 -13.80 28.62 -41.35
CA TYR A 426 -13.60 28.22 -39.96
C TYR A 426 -12.71 26.99 -39.90
N HIS A 427 -11.66 27.05 -39.08
CA HIS A 427 -10.80 25.93 -38.75
C HIS A 427 -10.54 25.95 -37.25
N LYS A 428 -10.78 24.82 -36.59
CA LYS A 428 -10.47 24.63 -35.18
C LYS A 428 -9.86 23.25 -34.99
N LYS A 429 -8.66 23.22 -34.45
CA LYS A 429 -8.02 21.97 -34.03
C LYS A 429 -8.40 21.66 -32.59
N VAL A 430 -8.93 20.47 -32.38
CA VAL A 430 -9.42 20.00 -31.10
C VAL A 430 -8.54 18.86 -30.61
N SER A 431 -8.23 18.83 -29.32
CA SER A 431 -7.43 17.77 -28.69
C SER A 431 -8.25 17.01 -27.67
N CYS A 432 -8.29 15.69 -27.80
CA CYS A 432 -8.90 14.76 -26.86
C CYS A 432 -7.81 14.09 -26.04
N VAL A 433 -7.76 14.41 -24.75
CA VAL A 433 -6.90 13.73 -23.79
C VAL A 433 -7.63 12.49 -23.30
N ILE A 434 -6.95 11.35 -23.27
CA ILE A 434 -7.46 10.11 -22.68
C ILE A 434 -6.57 9.72 -21.52
N LYS A 435 -7.18 9.40 -20.37
CA LYS A 435 -6.43 8.95 -19.20
C LYS A 435 -5.77 7.60 -19.48
N GLY A 436 -4.45 7.52 -19.28
CA GLY A 436 -3.65 6.31 -19.52
C GLY A 436 -3.24 6.07 -20.98
N ALA A 437 -3.62 6.95 -21.91
CA ALA A 437 -3.15 6.89 -23.29
C ALA A 437 -1.73 7.48 -23.45
N SER A 438 -1.03 7.12 -24.52
CA SER A 438 0.35 7.58 -24.75
C SER A 438 0.46 8.95 -25.42
N ALA A 439 -0.62 9.46 -26.00
CA ALA A 439 -0.68 10.74 -26.69
C ALA A 439 -2.15 11.25 -26.70
N PRO A 440 -2.39 12.56 -26.77
CA PRO A 440 -3.72 13.08 -27.06
C PRO A 440 -4.10 12.77 -28.51
N LEU A 441 -5.38 12.56 -28.77
CA LEU A 441 -5.91 12.46 -30.13
C LEU A 441 -6.27 13.85 -30.65
N THR A 442 -5.97 14.14 -31.91
CA THR A 442 -6.27 15.45 -32.52
C THR A 442 -7.33 15.33 -33.62
N LEU A 443 -8.27 16.26 -33.64
CA LEU A 443 -9.33 16.35 -34.63
C LEU A 443 -9.35 17.75 -35.27
N ASP A 444 -9.24 17.83 -36.59
CA ASP A 444 -9.43 19.07 -37.35
C ASP A 444 -10.90 19.28 -37.69
N LEU A 445 -11.51 20.34 -37.16
CA LEU A 445 -12.85 20.78 -37.52
C LEU A 445 -12.76 21.88 -38.56
N LEU A 446 -13.41 21.72 -39.70
CA LEU A 446 -13.40 22.71 -40.76
C LEU A 446 -14.78 22.92 -41.41
N GLY A 447 -15.03 24.15 -41.87
CA GLY A 447 -16.23 24.51 -42.60
C GLY A 447 -16.14 25.89 -43.23
N SER A 448 -16.86 26.08 -44.33
CA SER A 448 -16.93 27.34 -45.07
C SER A 448 -18.35 27.89 -44.99
N ALA A 449 -18.53 29.02 -44.34
CA ALA A 449 -19.83 29.64 -44.21
C ALA A 449 -20.06 30.71 -45.29
N HIS A 450 -21.28 30.79 -45.82
CA HIS A 450 -21.64 31.80 -46.84
C HIS A 450 -23.00 32.45 -46.55
N ASN A 451 -23.25 33.59 -47.18
CA ASN A 451 -24.56 34.22 -47.27
C ASN A 451 -24.77 34.77 -48.69
N ASP A 452 -25.89 35.47 -48.93
CA ASP A 452 -26.24 35.99 -50.25
C ASP A 452 -25.23 37.00 -50.83
N LYS A 453 -24.39 37.61 -49.97
CA LYS A 453 -23.45 38.68 -50.35
C LYS A 453 -22.00 38.22 -50.41
N VAL A 454 -21.62 37.25 -49.59
CA VAL A 454 -20.23 36.83 -49.37
C VAL A 454 -20.15 35.31 -49.36
N ARG A 455 -19.27 34.78 -50.21
CA ARG A 455 -18.93 33.36 -50.30
C ARG A 455 -17.41 33.20 -50.29
N PRO A 456 -16.80 32.73 -49.19
CA PRO A 456 -15.37 32.47 -49.13
C PRO A 456 -15.00 31.26 -50.00
N ALA A 457 -13.72 31.13 -50.34
CA ALA A 457 -13.21 29.92 -51.00
C ALA A 457 -13.40 28.69 -50.09
N ARG A 458 -13.74 27.54 -50.67
CA ARG A 458 -13.98 26.29 -49.92
C ARG A 458 -12.72 25.88 -49.15
N LEU A 459 -12.87 25.64 -47.85
CA LEU A 459 -11.82 25.09 -47.00
C LEU A 459 -11.89 23.56 -47.02
N GLU A 460 -10.75 22.93 -47.27
CA GLU A 460 -10.60 21.49 -47.31
C GLU A 460 -9.41 21.04 -46.47
N GLN A 461 -9.37 19.75 -46.15
CA GLN A 461 -8.31 19.18 -45.32
C GLN A 461 -6.93 19.35 -45.97
N HIS A 462 -6.83 19.22 -47.28
CA HIS A 462 -5.54 19.31 -47.98
C HIS A 462 -4.89 20.69 -47.83
N HIS A 463 -5.68 21.78 -47.74
CA HIS A 463 -5.16 23.12 -47.44
C HIS A 463 -4.48 23.17 -46.06
N ILE A 464 -5.07 22.51 -45.06
CA ILE A 464 -4.53 22.42 -43.71
C ILE A 464 -3.26 21.56 -43.71
N ASP A 465 -3.28 20.44 -44.43
CA ASP A 465 -2.14 19.51 -44.51
C ASP A 465 -0.92 20.17 -45.19
N ILE A 466 -1.12 20.93 -46.28
CA ILE A 466 -0.07 21.72 -46.95
C ILE A 466 0.53 22.73 -45.98
N PHE A 467 -0.32 23.55 -45.36
CA PHE A 467 0.13 24.60 -44.43
C PHE A 467 0.89 24.00 -43.23
N ARG A 468 0.41 22.89 -42.67
CA ARG A 468 1.05 22.20 -41.55
C ARG A 468 2.37 21.55 -41.95
N ASN A 469 2.45 20.91 -43.11
CA ASN A 469 3.70 20.33 -43.60
C ASN A 469 4.76 21.40 -43.85
N MET A 470 4.34 22.58 -44.34
CA MET A 470 5.19 23.77 -44.45
C MET A 470 5.71 24.21 -43.07
N GLN A 471 4.83 24.36 -42.08
CA GLN A 471 5.24 24.70 -40.69
C GLN A 471 6.21 23.68 -40.09
N LEU A 472 5.95 22.38 -40.29
CA LEU A 472 6.82 21.30 -39.85
C LEU A 472 8.17 21.25 -40.59
N SER A 473 8.27 21.89 -41.75
CA SER A 473 9.54 22.06 -42.48
C SER A 473 10.33 23.30 -42.06
N GLY A 474 9.86 24.04 -41.04
CA GLY A 474 10.50 25.25 -40.54
C GLY A 474 10.10 26.52 -41.30
N VAL A 475 9.19 26.42 -42.27
CA VAL A 475 8.65 27.57 -43.00
C VAL A 475 7.38 28.06 -42.31
N ARG A 476 7.42 29.28 -41.79
CA ARG A 476 6.34 29.82 -40.97
C ARG A 476 5.15 30.35 -41.79
N GLU A 477 5.42 30.91 -42.97
CA GLU A 477 4.44 31.59 -43.81
C GLU A 477 4.69 31.28 -45.29
N HIS A 478 3.63 31.30 -46.10
CA HIS A 478 3.77 31.30 -47.56
C HIS A 478 4.48 32.58 -48.02
N GLN A 479 5.41 32.44 -48.98
CA GLN A 479 6.10 33.58 -49.58
C GLN A 479 5.10 34.52 -50.27
N ILE A 480 5.24 35.83 -50.03
CA ILE A 480 4.48 36.87 -50.72
C ILE A 480 5.01 36.94 -52.16
N VAL A 481 4.20 36.55 -53.14
CA VAL A 481 4.48 36.89 -54.54
C VAL A 481 3.82 38.23 -54.80
N GLU A 482 4.63 39.25 -55.01
CA GLU A 482 4.15 40.50 -55.61
C GLU A 482 3.72 40.17 -57.05
N SER A 483 2.42 40.15 -57.29
CA SER A 483 1.93 40.16 -58.67
C SER A 483 2.37 41.49 -59.29
N THR A 484 3.31 41.44 -60.23
CA THR A 484 3.67 42.59 -61.07
C THR A 484 2.41 43.12 -61.75
N PRO A 485 2.16 44.44 -61.72
CA PRO A 485 1.03 45.04 -62.41
C PRO A 485 1.39 45.25 -63.87
N GLU A 486 1.50 44.17 -64.65
CA GLU A 486 1.44 44.29 -66.11
C GLU A 486 0.03 44.00 -66.56
N GLY A 487 -0.66 45.09 -66.93
CA GLY A 487 -2.03 45.08 -67.38
C GLY A 487 -2.19 44.23 -68.63
N THR A 488 -3.19 43.36 -68.59
CA THR A 488 -3.96 43.01 -69.78
C THR A 488 -5.42 42.99 -69.37
N SER A 489 -6.21 43.79 -70.08
CA SER A 489 -7.65 43.93 -69.96
C SER A 489 -8.34 42.56 -69.98
N LEU A 490 -9.09 42.26 -68.93
CA LEU A 490 -10.03 41.15 -68.90
C LEU A 490 -11.33 41.62 -69.54
N ASP A 491 -11.45 41.42 -70.86
CA ASP A 491 -12.76 41.26 -71.49
C ASP A 491 -13.29 39.86 -71.19
N ASP A 492 -14.62 39.81 -71.08
CA ASP A 492 -15.46 38.64 -70.86
C ASP A 492 -15.05 37.42 -71.71
N GLU A 493 -14.68 36.32 -71.04
CA GLU A 493 -15.14 34.95 -71.32
C GLU A 493 -14.48 34.01 -70.29
N LEU A 494 -15.31 33.40 -69.43
CA LEU A 494 -14.90 32.30 -68.54
C LEU A 494 -14.88 31.00 -69.36
N PRO A 495 -13.75 30.32 -69.55
CA PRO A 495 -13.79 28.89 -69.79
C PRO A 495 -14.15 28.24 -68.45
N GLN A 496 -15.35 27.64 -68.38
CA GLN A 496 -15.59 26.52 -67.48
C GLN A 496 -14.71 25.35 -67.95
N GLU A 497 -13.41 25.40 -67.66
CA GLU A 497 -12.60 24.19 -67.62
C GLU A 497 -12.67 23.65 -66.20
N GLU A 498 -13.30 22.48 -66.07
CA GLU A 498 -13.00 21.50 -65.03
C GLU A 498 -11.52 21.11 -65.16
N LEU A 499 -10.61 22.02 -64.79
CA LEU A 499 -9.27 21.63 -64.41
C LEU A 499 -9.41 21.04 -63.02
N ASP A 500 -9.59 19.73 -62.95
CA ASP A 500 -9.24 18.94 -61.80
C ASP A 500 -7.71 19.07 -61.69
N PRO A 501 -7.13 19.96 -60.86
CA PRO A 501 -5.71 19.85 -60.63
C PRO A 501 -5.60 18.52 -59.91
N GLN A 502 -4.84 17.57 -60.43
CA GLN A 502 -4.36 16.47 -59.60
C GLN A 502 -3.52 17.10 -58.48
N VAL A 503 -4.20 17.57 -57.42
CA VAL A 503 -3.59 18.13 -56.23
C VAL A 503 -2.82 16.95 -55.65
N PRO A 504 -1.48 17.04 -55.56
CA PRO A 504 -0.69 15.93 -55.04
C PRO A 504 -1.27 15.52 -53.68
N GLU A 505 -1.57 14.23 -53.48
CA GLU A 505 -1.84 13.72 -52.14
C GLU A 505 -0.58 13.97 -51.31
N VAL A 506 -0.56 15.07 -50.57
CA VAL A 506 0.60 15.42 -49.77
C VAL A 506 0.63 14.46 -48.58
N PRO A 507 1.71 13.66 -48.39
CA PRO A 507 1.81 12.78 -47.24
C PRO A 507 1.75 13.63 -45.97
N VAL A 508 0.78 13.35 -45.10
CA VAL A 508 0.63 14.08 -43.85
C VAL A 508 1.72 13.64 -42.88
N LYS A 509 2.62 14.55 -42.50
CA LYS A 509 3.59 14.28 -41.44
C LYS A 509 2.85 14.17 -40.10
N GLN A 510 2.81 12.97 -39.53
CA GLN A 510 2.24 12.75 -38.21
C GLN A 510 3.14 13.34 -37.12
N LEU A 511 2.53 14.03 -36.15
CA LEU A 511 3.25 14.50 -34.98
C LEU A 511 3.65 13.31 -34.10
N SER A 512 4.83 13.41 -33.48
CA SER A 512 5.17 12.52 -32.38
C SER A 512 4.23 12.77 -31.19
N ALA A 513 4.15 11.80 -30.27
CA ALA A 513 3.39 11.96 -29.03
C ALA A 513 3.83 13.20 -28.24
N THR A 514 5.15 13.39 -28.11
CA THR A 514 5.75 14.57 -27.46
C THR A 514 5.33 15.87 -28.15
N ALA A 515 5.41 15.94 -29.48
CA ALA A 515 5.02 17.14 -30.21
C ALA A 515 3.52 17.46 -30.04
N SER A 516 2.67 16.43 -29.96
CA SER A 516 1.22 16.59 -29.72
C SER A 516 0.92 17.17 -28.33
N PHE A 517 1.62 16.71 -27.29
CA PHE A 517 1.51 17.30 -25.95
C PHE A 517 2.10 18.71 -25.87
N LEU A 518 3.23 18.97 -26.51
CA LEU A 518 3.84 20.30 -26.57
C LEU A 518 2.91 21.32 -27.22
N GLU A 519 2.27 20.95 -28.33
CA GLU A 519 1.30 21.81 -29.02
C GLU A 519 0.06 22.07 -28.15
N LEU A 520 -0.42 21.04 -27.45
CA LEU A 520 -1.56 21.14 -26.52
C LEU A 520 -1.27 22.08 -25.34
N MET A 521 -0.11 21.93 -24.71
CA MET A 521 0.29 22.70 -23.52
C MET A 521 0.93 24.06 -23.86
N LEU A 522 1.00 24.44 -25.13
CA LEU A 522 1.60 25.69 -25.56
C LEU A 522 0.70 26.87 -25.14
N PRO A 523 1.19 27.82 -24.32
CA PRO A 523 0.39 28.97 -23.90
C PRO A 523 -0.13 29.79 -25.08
N THR A 524 -1.28 30.43 -24.92
CA THR A 524 -1.95 31.21 -25.98
C THR A 524 -1.23 32.52 -26.29
N ASP A 525 -0.42 33.02 -25.36
CA ASP A 525 0.44 34.20 -25.47
C ASP A 525 1.87 33.87 -25.94
N SER A 526 2.19 32.58 -26.16
CA SER A 526 3.52 32.13 -26.54
C SER A 526 3.99 32.73 -27.87
N LYS A 527 5.22 33.25 -27.89
CA LYS A 527 5.86 33.82 -29.09
C LYS A 527 6.01 32.83 -30.25
N LEU A 528 5.91 31.52 -29.96
CA LEU A 528 5.93 30.45 -30.96
C LEU A 528 4.66 30.38 -31.80
N ARG A 529 3.54 30.99 -31.35
CA ARG A 529 2.29 31.05 -32.13
C ARG A 529 2.31 32.22 -33.11
N ASP A 530 1.64 32.04 -34.24
CA ASP A 530 1.48 33.08 -35.28
C ASP A 530 0.53 34.19 -34.84
N ILE A 531 -0.54 33.80 -34.13
CA ILE A 531 -1.47 34.71 -33.49
C ILE A 531 -1.42 34.43 -31.99
N THR A 532 -1.13 35.47 -31.20
CA THR A 532 -1.10 35.37 -29.73
C THR A 532 -2.21 36.19 -29.10
N ILE A 533 -2.72 35.74 -27.96
CA ILE A 533 -3.74 36.44 -27.18
C ILE A 533 -3.30 36.58 -25.72
N SER A 534 -3.46 37.77 -25.15
CA SER A 534 -3.07 38.09 -23.77
C SER A 534 -4.10 39.01 -23.10
N PRO A 535 -4.52 38.73 -21.85
CA PRO A 535 -4.18 37.55 -21.06
C PRO A 535 -4.81 36.27 -21.63
N GLY A 536 -4.18 35.11 -21.37
CA GLY A 536 -4.65 33.81 -21.90
C GLY A 536 -5.89 33.25 -21.23
N ASN A 537 -6.23 33.77 -20.05
CA ASN A 537 -7.50 33.56 -19.35
C ASN A 537 -7.94 34.88 -18.74
N MET A 538 -9.25 35.09 -18.60
CA MET A 538 -9.79 36.28 -17.95
C MET A 538 -10.42 35.86 -16.62
N ASP A 539 -9.86 36.32 -15.50
CA ASP A 539 -10.41 36.07 -14.17
C ASP A 539 -10.93 37.39 -13.58
N PHE A 540 -12.24 37.49 -13.44
CA PHE A 540 -12.95 38.63 -12.88
C PHE A 540 -13.11 38.53 -11.36
N GLY A 541 -12.62 37.45 -10.73
CA GLY A 541 -12.66 37.26 -9.28
C GLY A 541 -14.06 37.25 -8.68
N GLN A 542 -14.14 37.64 -7.41
CA GLN A 542 -15.40 37.77 -6.68
C GLN A 542 -16.15 39.02 -7.13
N ASN A 543 -17.36 38.86 -7.65
CA ASN A 543 -18.24 39.94 -8.07
C ASN A 543 -19.52 39.97 -7.23
N SER A 544 -20.04 41.18 -6.97
CA SER A 544 -21.37 41.32 -6.35
C SER A 544 -22.45 40.96 -7.36
N VAL A 545 -23.49 40.26 -6.90
CA VAL A 545 -24.70 39.93 -7.69
C VAL A 545 -25.35 41.18 -8.30
N LEU A 546 -25.14 42.35 -7.68
CA LEU A 546 -25.78 43.62 -8.05
C LEU A 546 -24.89 44.56 -8.89
N SER A 547 -23.62 44.22 -9.16
CA SER A 547 -22.70 45.09 -9.90
C SER A 547 -21.96 44.37 -11.02
N THR A 548 -21.75 45.05 -12.15
CA THR A 548 -20.85 44.56 -13.20
C THR A 548 -19.41 44.54 -12.73
N SER A 549 -18.66 43.52 -13.12
CA SER A 549 -17.23 43.40 -12.81
C SER A 549 -16.42 44.55 -13.42
N GLU A 550 -15.20 44.74 -12.93
CA GLU A 550 -14.24 45.59 -13.63
C GLU A 550 -13.97 45.06 -15.05
N LYS A 551 -13.79 45.99 -15.98
CA LYS A 551 -13.54 45.66 -17.39
C LYS A 551 -12.10 45.21 -17.56
N GLN A 552 -11.89 44.11 -18.28
CA GLN A 552 -10.55 43.64 -18.64
C GLN A 552 -10.31 43.80 -20.13
N THR A 553 -9.06 44.08 -20.49
CA THR A 553 -8.66 44.26 -21.90
C THR A 553 -7.96 43.01 -22.40
N VAL A 554 -8.42 42.52 -23.55
CA VAL A 554 -7.78 41.41 -24.26
C VAL A 554 -7.05 41.97 -25.48
N THR A 555 -5.79 41.61 -25.63
CA THR A 555 -4.95 42.01 -26.76
C THR A 555 -4.66 40.80 -27.65
N ILE A 556 -4.98 40.94 -28.94
CA ILE A 556 -4.55 40.00 -29.98
C ILE A 556 -3.35 40.61 -30.70
N THR A 557 -2.29 39.83 -30.85
CA THR A 557 -1.10 40.22 -31.60
C THR A 557 -0.96 39.33 -32.81
N ASN A 558 -0.98 39.94 -33.99
CA ASN A 558 -0.56 39.29 -35.24
C ASN A 558 0.97 39.28 -35.29
N ARG A 559 1.58 38.09 -35.29
CA ARG A 559 3.03 37.90 -35.45
C ARG A 559 3.40 37.48 -36.87
N THR A 560 2.42 37.46 -37.78
CA THR A 560 2.65 37.17 -39.19
C THR A 560 3.00 38.42 -39.99
N SER A 561 3.65 38.26 -41.14
CA SER A 561 3.91 39.37 -42.07
C SER A 561 2.63 39.83 -42.81
N GLN A 562 1.60 38.98 -42.88
CA GLN A 562 0.40 39.22 -43.64
C GLN A 562 -0.66 40.02 -42.86
N LYS A 563 -1.46 40.82 -43.57
CA LYS A 563 -2.59 41.56 -42.96
C LYS A 563 -3.72 40.58 -42.62
N VAL A 564 -4.21 40.64 -41.38
CA VAL A 564 -5.29 39.78 -40.90
C VAL A 564 -6.62 40.52 -40.67
N THR A 565 -7.68 39.74 -40.54
CA THR A 565 -9.03 40.12 -40.13
C THR A 565 -9.32 39.41 -38.83
N VAL A 566 -9.93 40.12 -37.88
CA VAL A 566 -10.29 39.58 -36.58
C VAL A 566 -11.81 39.65 -36.45
N ILE A 567 -12.44 38.53 -36.11
CA ILE A 567 -13.88 38.42 -35.91
C ILE A 567 -14.12 37.79 -34.55
N TRP A 568 -14.66 38.58 -33.64
CA TRP A 568 -15.04 38.13 -32.31
C TRP A 568 -16.43 37.50 -32.33
N MET A 569 -16.67 36.52 -31.46
CA MET A 569 -17.94 35.84 -31.29
C MET A 569 -18.12 35.49 -29.82
N MET A 570 -19.29 35.79 -29.28
CA MET A 570 -19.69 35.33 -27.95
C MET A 570 -20.48 34.02 -28.10
N ALA A 571 -20.12 33.00 -27.35
CA ALA A 571 -20.84 31.73 -27.37
C ALA A 571 -22.31 31.95 -26.99
N GLY A 572 -23.25 31.41 -27.78
CA GLY A 572 -24.69 31.52 -27.50
C GLY A 572 -25.36 32.86 -27.83
N GLU A 573 -24.60 33.92 -28.17
CA GLU A 573 -25.17 35.18 -28.63
C GLU A 573 -25.17 35.27 -30.17
N THR A 574 -26.21 35.88 -30.74
CA THR A 574 -26.25 36.21 -32.18
C THR A 574 -25.41 37.43 -32.54
N ARG A 575 -24.64 37.97 -31.59
CA ARG A 575 -23.95 39.26 -31.72
C ARG A 575 -22.47 39.06 -32.00
N ILE A 576 -21.97 39.76 -33.03
CA ILE A 576 -20.54 39.98 -33.26
C ILE A 576 -20.15 41.19 -32.40
N PRO A 577 -19.34 41.04 -31.34
CA PRO A 577 -19.16 42.10 -30.36
C PRO A 577 -18.23 43.24 -30.80
N CYS A 578 -17.61 43.22 -31.99
CA CYS A 578 -16.73 44.33 -32.41
C CYS A 578 -16.49 44.48 -33.92
N VAL A 579 -16.33 45.73 -34.37
CA VAL A 579 -15.88 46.17 -35.71
C VAL A 579 -14.47 46.80 -35.56
N PRO A 580 -13.56 46.74 -36.56
CA PRO A 580 -12.11 46.99 -36.38
C PRO A 580 -11.64 48.33 -35.78
N ASP A 581 -12.50 49.36 -35.74
CA ASP A 581 -12.15 50.71 -35.23
C ASP A 581 -12.64 50.96 -33.79
N GLU A 582 -13.36 50.04 -33.17
CA GLU A 582 -13.77 50.14 -31.76
C GLU A 582 -12.73 49.46 -30.86
N LYS A 583 -12.17 50.20 -29.89
CA LYS A 583 -11.46 49.60 -28.76
C LYS A 583 -12.47 48.77 -27.95
N SER A 584 -12.59 47.47 -28.25
CA SER A 584 -13.56 46.57 -27.61
C SER A 584 -13.23 46.36 -26.13
N LEU A 585 -14.03 47.00 -25.29
CA LEU A 585 -14.05 46.84 -23.84
C LEU A 585 -14.95 45.63 -23.49
N PHE A 586 -14.36 44.52 -23.03
CA PHE A 586 -15.15 43.36 -22.57
C PHE A 586 -15.54 43.54 -21.10
N SER A 587 -16.83 43.40 -20.81
CA SER A 587 -17.39 43.37 -19.44
C SER A 587 -18.21 42.10 -19.26
N ALA A 588 -17.91 41.29 -18.24
CA ALA A 588 -18.77 40.19 -17.85
C ALA A 588 -19.98 40.72 -17.09
N ARG A 589 -21.18 40.30 -17.45
CA ARG A 589 -22.41 40.60 -16.70
C ARG A 589 -22.97 39.29 -16.18
N SER A 590 -22.85 39.06 -14.86
CA SER A 590 -23.63 37.99 -14.23
C SER A 590 -25.10 38.36 -14.34
N SER A 591 -25.90 37.56 -15.06
CA SER A 591 -27.34 37.75 -15.14
C SER A 591 -28.00 37.28 -13.84
N SER A 592 -29.04 37.99 -13.41
CA SER A 592 -29.58 37.99 -12.04
C SER A 592 -30.26 36.71 -11.55
N ASP A 593 -30.28 35.62 -12.33
CA ASP A 593 -31.07 34.42 -11.98
C ASP A 593 -30.24 33.17 -11.63
N SER A 594 -28.92 33.21 -11.72
CA SER A 594 -28.07 32.06 -11.38
C SER A 594 -26.98 32.45 -10.38
N THR A 595 -26.95 31.78 -9.23
CA THR A 595 -25.87 31.84 -8.23
C THR A 595 -24.62 31.08 -8.68
N ASP A 596 -24.40 30.99 -10.00
CA ASP A 596 -23.51 30.02 -10.61
C ASP A 596 -22.18 30.68 -11.00
N SER A 597 -21.08 29.98 -10.72
CA SER A 597 -19.75 30.22 -11.29
C SER A 597 -19.74 29.83 -12.77
N THR A 598 -20.53 30.53 -13.60
CA THR A 598 -20.56 30.29 -15.05
C THR A 598 -19.39 30.99 -15.72
N GLY A 599 -18.46 30.21 -16.27
CA GLY A 599 -17.47 30.75 -17.19
C GLY A 599 -18.08 30.96 -18.57
N GLU A 600 -17.98 32.17 -19.11
CA GLU A 600 -18.36 32.48 -20.50
C GLU A 600 -17.15 32.29 -21.42
N LEU A 601 -17.41 31.86 -22.67
CA LEU A 601 -16.38 31.74 -23.70
C LEU A 601 -16.46 32.89 -24.69
N LEU A 602 -15.32 33.54 -24.87
CA LEU A 602 -15.07 34.49 -25.94
C LEU A 602 -14.25 33.79 -27.03
N GLU A 603 -14.82 33.62 -28.21
CA GLU A 603 -14.12 33.06 -29.36
C GLU A 603 -13.70 34.15 -30.34
N VAL A 604 -12.55 33.96 -30.95
CA VAL A 604 -12.06 34.83 -32.01
C VAL A 604 -11.58 34.01 -33.17
N VAL A 605 -12.00 34.40 -34.37
CA VAL A 605 -11.49 33.85 -35.62
C VAL A 605 -10.65 34.91 -36.31
N VAL A 606 -9.41 34.55 -36.59
CA VAL A 606 -8.44 35.39 -37.29
C VAL A 606 -8.17 34.77 -38.65
N ALA A 607 -8.38 35.53 -39.72
CA ALA A 607 -8.17 35.07 -41.09
C ALA A 607 -7.34 36.09 -41.87
N GLN A 608 -6.43 35.64 -42.73
CA GLN A 608 -5.69 36.53 -43.62
C GLN A 608 -6.65 37.29 -44.53
N LYS A 609 -6.41 38.59 -44.78
CA LYS A 609 -7.30 39.44 -45.59
C LYS A 609 -7.43 38.93 -47.03
N ILE A 610 -6.40 38.28 -47.56
CA ILE A 610 -6.41 37.70 -48.90
C ILE A 610 -7.47 36.58 -49.05
N ASN A 611 -7.83 35.92 -47.93
CA ASN A 611 -8.84 34.85 -47.90
C ASN A 611 -10.29 35.35 -47.87
N ARG A 612 -10.53 36.66 -47.93
CA ARG A 612 -11.89 37.25 -47.87
C ARG A 612 -12.71 37.07 -49.14
N THR A 613 -12.08 36.87 -50.29
CA THR A 613 -12.76 36.71 -51.57
C THR A 613 -12.13 35.57 -52.36
N PHE A 614 -12.96 34.70 -52.92
CA PHE A 614 -12.49 33.56 -53.72
C PHE A 614 -11.62 34.00 -54.93
N ARG A 615 -11.78 35.24 -55.40
CA ARG A 615 -11.03 35.79 -56.54
C ARG A 615 -9.55 36.07 -56.26
N LEU A 616 -9.16 36.22 -55.00
CA LEU A 616 -7.79 36.58 -54.60
C LEU A 616 -7.03 35.41 -53.95
N VAL A 617 -7.68 34.25 -53.80
CA VAL A 617 -7.14 33.11 -53.06
C VAL A 617 -6.35 32.19 -53.98
N ASP A 618 -5.06 32.08 -53.74
CA ASP A 618 -4.26 30.97 -54.25
C ASP A 618 -4.47 29.74 -53.34
N LEU A 619 -5.17 28.73 -53.86
CA LEU A 619 -5.50 27.50 -53.12
C LEU A 619 -4.24 26.72 -52.72
N GLN A 620 -3.13 26.84 -53.45
CA GLN A 620 -1.86 26.19 -53.10
C GLN A 620 -1.11 26.91 -51.98
N ARG A 621 -1.47 28.17 -51.71
CA ARG A 621 -0.87 29.02 -50.66
C ARG A 621 -1.90 29.47 -49.63
N PHE A 622 -2.91 28.62 -49.41
CA PHE A 622 -3.98 28.89 -48.50
C PHE A 622 -3.52 28.75 -47.04
N THR A 623 -3.57 29.84 -46.27
CA THR A 623 -3.37 29.79 -44.81
C THR A 623 -4.71 29.60 -44.10
N PRO A 624 -4.91 28.50 -43.34
CA PRO A 624 -6.11 28.29 -42.55
C PRO A 624 -6.38 29.40 -41.53
N PRO A 625 -7.65 29.72 -41.25
CA PRO A 625 -8.00 30.68 -40.21
C PRO A 625 -7.68 30.14 -38.81
N TRP A 626 -7.23 31.00 -37.90
CA TRP A 626 -6.98 30.64 -36.51
C TRP A 626 -8.23 30.87 -35.67
N THR A 627 -8.72 29.82 -34.99
CA THR A 627 -9.76 29.95 -33.96
C THR A 627 -9.12 29.87 -32.58
N ILE A 628 -9.29 30.93 -31.79
CA ILE A 628 -8.78 31.01 -30.41
C ILE A 628 -9.98 31.18 -29.48
N THR A 629 -9.98 30.44 -28.37
CA THR A 629 -11.03 30.50 -27.35
C THR A 629 -10.41 31.02 -26.05
N LEU A 630 -11.04 32.04 -25.46
CA LEU A 630 -10.72 32.56 -24.14
C LEU A 630 -11.85 32.22 -23.18
N ARG A 631 -11.47 31.81 -21.98
CA ARG A 631 -12.42 31.61 -20.88
C ARG A 631 -12.41 32.83 -19.97
N GLY A 632 -13.59 33.41 -19.80
CA GLY A 632 -13.89 34.32 -18.69
C GLY A 632 -14.36 33.51 -17.49
N MET A 633 -13.80 33.76 -16.31
CA MET A 633 -14.21 33.16 -15.05
C MET A 633 -14.50 34.26 -14.04
N GLY A 634 -15.49 34.04 -13.19
CA GLY A 634 -15.83 34.92 -12.08
C GLY A 634 -16.84 34.20 -11.19
N HIS A 635 -16.97 34.64 -9.94
CA HIS A 635 -17.90 34.03 -9.00
C HIS A 635 -18.59 35.06 -8.12
N THR A 636 -19.80 34.74 -7.67
CA THR A 636 -20.54 35.52 -6.66
C THR A 636 -20.51 34.84 -5.28
N MET A 637 -19.76 33.75 -5.17
CA MET A 637 -19.70 32.85 -4.02
C MET A 637 -19.05 33.49 -2.80
N ALA A 638 -19.64 33.31 -1.62
CA ALA A 638 -18.95 33.50 -0.34
C ALA A 638 -17.96 32.35 -0.12
N ALA A 639 -16.89 32.58 0.66
CA ALA A 639 -15.89 31.54 0.98
C ALA A 639 -16.58 30.28 1.51
N ARG A 640 -16.47 29.18 0.75
CA ARG A 640 -17.02 27.87 1.13
C ARG A 640 -16.01 27.14 2.02
N THR A 641 -16.51 26.48 3.06
CA THR A 641 -15.68 25.72 4.01
C THR A 641 -15.51 24.25 3.66
N ASP A 642 -16.25 23.73 2.68
CA ASP A 642 -16.27 22.29 2.35
C ASP A 642 -16.33 22.06 0.83
N THR A 643 -15.19 22.22 0.16
CA THR A 643 -15.06 22.02 -1.30
C THR A 643 -14.27 20.74 -1.56
N GLN A 644 -14.99 19.65 -1.80
CA GLN A 644 -14.38 18.35 -2.05
C GLN A 644 -14.11 18.16 -3.55
N VAL A 645 -12.84 18.16 -3.95
CA VAL A 645 -12.40 17.72 -5.30
C VAL A 645 -11.72 16.36 -5.25
N ASP A 646 -12.22 15.37 -5.98
CA ASP A 646 -11.63 14.03 -5.93
C ASP A 646 -10.55 13.87 -7.01
N ILE A 647 -9.33 13.57 -6.59
CA ILE A 647 -8.17 13.38 -7.49
C ILE A 647 -7.87 11.89 -7.58
N SER A 648 -7.85 11.36 -8.80
CA SER A 648 -7.71 9.91 -9.01
C SER A 648 -6.36 9.32 -8.57
N GLU A 649 -5.28 10.10 -8.68
CA GLU A 649 -3.95 9.72 -8.20
C GLU A 649 -3.29 10.93 -7.52
N THR A 650 -3.08 10.85 -6.21
CA THR A 650 -2.39 11.90 -5.43
C THR A 650 -0.86 11.73 -5.41
N ASN A 651 -0.37 10.55 -5.79
CA ASN A 651 1.06 10.24 -5.92
C ASN A 651 1.34 9.74 -7.35
N VAL A 652 1.92 10.60 -8.18
CA VAL A 652 2.20 10.35 -9.58
C VAL A 652 3.69 10.13 -9.78
N ARG A 653 4.03 9.05 -10.46
CA ARG A 653 5.41 8.64 -10.73
C ARG A 653 5.68 8.65 -12.22
N PHE A 654 6.61 9.47 -12.68
CA PHE A 654 7.00 9.52 -14.08
C PHE A 654 7.96 8.38 -14.43
N ARG A 655 7.90 7.95 -15.69
CA ARG A 655 8.90 7.04 -16.26
C ARG A 655 10.25 7.76 -16.27
N SER A 656 11.34 7.04 -16.01
CA SER A 656 12.68 7.58 -16.20
C SER A 656 12.85 8.10 -17.63
N CYS A 657 13.41 9.29 -17.76
CA CYS A 657 13.70 9.90 -19.07
C CYS A 657 15.10 10.55 -19.06
N PRO A 658 15.83 10.53 -20.19
CA PRO A 658 17.10 11.23 -20.34
C PRO A 658 16.99 12.76 -20.14
N PRO A 659 18.09 13.45 -19.81
CA PRO A 659 18.12 14.91 -19.80
C PRO A 659 17.70 15.49 -21.16
N GLY A 660 16.82 16.48 -21.16
CA GLY A 660 16.28 17.13 -22.36
C GLY A 660 15.08 16.41 -22.99
N GLU A 661 14.81 15.16 -22.62
CA GLU A 661 13.57 14.48 -22.99
C GLU A 661 12.41 14.83 -22.06
N ARG A 662 11.20 14.39 -22.44
CA ARG A 662 9.97 14.69 -21.73
C ARG A 662 9.07 13.47 -21.62
N THR A 663 8.34 13.39 -20.52
CA THR A 663 7.30 12.37 -20.30
C THR A 663 6.04 13.01 -19.74
N TYR A 664 4.90 12.36 -20.01
CA TYR A 664 3.58 12.89 -19.69
C TYR A 664 2.77 11.85 -18.91
N GLN A 665 1.97 12.34 -17.99
CA GLN A 665 1.00 11.58 -17.20
C GLN A 665 -0.33 12.35 -17.19
N VAL A 666 -1.44 11.64 -17.06
CA VAL A 666 -2.77 12.26 -17.03
C VAL A 666 -3.48 11.84 -15.75
N VAL A 667 -3.88 12.82 -14.95
CA VAL A 667 -4.68 12.62 -13.74
C VAL A 667 -6.09 13.15 -13.96
N MET A 668 -7.06 12.58 -13.24
CA MET A 668 -8.46 12.98 -13.31
C MET A 668 -8.85 13.71 -12.03
N MET A 669 -9.41 14.90 -12.19
CA MET A 669 -10.04 15.67 -11.12
C MET A 669 -11.55 15.61 -11.31
N THR A 670 -12.27 15.13 -10.30
CA THR A 670 -13.71 14.91 -10.34
C THR A 670 -14.40 15.85 -9.37
N ASN A 671 -15.51 16.43 -9.80
CA ASN A 671 -16.42 17.15 -8.92
C ASN A 671 -17.54 16.18 -8.47
N PRO A 672 -17.48 15.64 -7.24
CA PRO A 672 -18.53 14.77 -6.72
C PRO A 672 -19.80 15.54 -6.34
N GLY A 673 -19.72 16.86 -6.16
CA GLY A 673 -20.81 17.69 -5.65
C GLY A 673 -21.83 18.12 -6.71
N ASP A 674 -22.88 18.77 -6.22
CA ASP A 674 -24.04 19.23 -7.01
C ASP A 674 -23.89 20.67 -7.54
N MET A 675 -22.80 21.34 -7.20
CA MET A 675 -22.51 22.72 -7.62
C MET A 675 -21.25 22.75 -8.50
N PRO A 676 -21.14 23.68 -9.47
CA PRO A 676 -19.92 23.83 -10.24
C PRO A 676 -18.73 24.17 -9.33
N LEU A 677 -17.57 23.59 -9.65
CA LEU A 677 -16.33 23.66 -8.88
C LEU A 677 -15.26 24.38 -9.71
N SER A 678 -14.78 25.54 -9.27
CA SER A 678 -13.59 26.15 -9.89
C SER A 678 -12.32 25.54 -9.29
N TYR A 679 -11.26 25.41 -10.09
CA TYR A 679 -9.96 25.00 -9.59
C TYR A 679 -8.83 25.81 -10.21
N GLN A 680 -7.74 25.92 -9.45
CA GLN A 680 -6.46 26.46 -9.88
C GLN A 680 -5.35 25.52 -9.42
N ILE A 681 -4.42 25.20 -10.32
CA ILE A 681 -3.22 24.42 -10.06
C ILE A 681 -2.05 25.40 -10.00
N LEU A 682 -1.51 25.57 -8.81
CA LEU A 682 -0.36 26.44 -8.59
C LEU A 682 0.92 25.79 -9.14
N PRO A 683 1.98 26.59 -9.43
CA PRO A 683 3.28 26.06 -9.82
C PRO A 683 3.79 24.99 -8.84
N ALA A 684 4.53 24.03 -9.36
CA ALA A 684 5.11 22.98 -8.53
C ALA A 684 6.02 23.59 -7.46
N VAL A 685 5.94 23.07 -6.24
CA VAL A 685 6.81 23.45 -5.10
C VAL A 685 7.59 22.24 -4.58
N ASP A 686 8.76 22.49 -3.98
CA ASP A 686 9.62 21.42 -3.46
C ASP A 686 8.90 20.63 -2.37
N ALA A 687 8.83 19.30 -2.53
CA ALA A 687 8.11 18.45 -1.60
C ALA A 687 8.73 18.42 -0.19
N ALA A 688 10.02 18.74 -0.03
CA ALA A 688 10.68 18.78 1.27
C ALA A 688 10.48 20.10 2.03
N LYS A 689 10.13 21.20 1.34
CA LYS A 689 10.04 22.55 1.94
C LYS A 689 8.63 22.94 2.39
N VAL A 690 7.61 22.19 1.98
CA VAL A 690 6.21 22.41 2.38
C VAL A 690 5.99 22.12 3.88
N GLU A 691 6.83 21.27 4.49
CA GLU A 691 6.72 20.91 5.92
C GLU A 691 7.36 21.95 6.87
N ASP A 692 8.31 22.77 6.38
CA ASP A 692 9.16 23.65 7.22
C ASP A 692 8.87 25.16 7.07
N GLY A 693 7.86 25.56 6.29
CA GLY A 693 7.49 26.98 6.13
C GLY A 693 8.57 27.87 5.47
N GLY A 694 9.54 27.27 4.78
CA GLY A 694 10.61 27.97 4.06
C GLY A 694 10.19 28.52 2.69
N SER A 695 11.10 29.25 2.03
CA SER A 695 10.85 29.81 0.68
C SER A 695 10.39 28.72 -0.31
N LEU A 696 9.23 28.97 -0.94
CA LEU A 696 8.46 28.06 -1.78
C LEU A 696 9.04 27.88 -3.20
N ASP A 697 10.05 28.67 -3.57
CA ASP A 697 10.59 28.67 -4.92
C ASP A 697 11.52 27.47 -5.17
N LEU A 698 11.18 26.66 -6.18
CA LEU A 698 12.06 25.64 -6.76
C LEU A 698 13.19 26.24 -7.62
N GLY A 699 13.33 27.57 -7.68
CA GLY A 699 14.12 28.27 -8.71
C GLY A 699 13.49 28.11 -10.10
N ASP A 700 14.03 28.80 -11.10
CA ASP A 700 13.45 28.95 -12.45
C ASP A 700 13.29 27.65 -13.28
N GLU A 701 13.63 26.45 -12.78
CA GLU A 701 13.53 25.20 -13.56
C GLU A 701 13.07 23.98 -12.73
N ALA A 702 11.91 24.05 -12.06
CA ALA A 702 11.22 22.82 -11.68
C ALA A 702 10.87 22.03 -12.96
N PRO A 703 11.32 20.77 -13.13
CA PRO A 703 11.09 20.03 -14.37
C PRO A 703 9.64 19.55 -14.50
N PHE A 704 8.72 20.04 -13.67
CA PHE A 704 7.33 19.63 -13.64
C PHE A 704 6.42 20.77 -14.08
N ARG A 705 5.47 20.46 -14.96
CA ARG A 705 4.43 21.41 -15.39
C ARG A 705 3.07 20.71 -15.39
N ALA A 706 2.00 21.47 -15.17
CA ALA A 706 0.62 20.98 -15.23
C ALA A 706 -0.18 21.82 -16.24
N TRP A 707 -1.16 21.19 -16.89
CA TRP A 707 -2.07 21.86 -17.81
C TRP A 707 -3.40 21.10 -17.94
N PRO A 708 -4.56 21.79 -18.03
CA PRO A 708 -4.72 23.23 -17.82
C PRO A 708 -4.48 23.59 -16.35
N THR A 709 -3.99 24.80 -16.10
CA THR A 709 -3.71 25.29 -14.73
C THR A 709 -4.95 25.82 -14.01
N GLN A 710 -6.08 25.95 -14.70
CA GLN A 710 -7.33 26.39 -14.11
C GLN A 710 -8.52 25.93 -14.94
N GLY A 711 -9.70 25.86 -14.33
CA GLY A 711 -10.93 25.50 -15.02
C GLY A 711 -12.12 25.43 -14.08
N ILE A 712 -13.29 25.10 -14.63
CA ILE A 712 -14.54 24.91 -13.89
C ILE A 712 -15.09 23.52 -14.25
N ILE A 713 -15.29 22.68 -13.24
CA ILE A 713 -15.83 21.32 -13.38
C ILE A 713 -17.30 21.37 -12.96
N LEU A 714 -18.19 21.06 -13.90
CA LEU A 714 -19.63 21.01 -13.63
C LEU A 714 -19.98 19.85 -12.64
N PRO A 715 -21.17 19.88 -12.03
CA PRO A 715 -21.61 18.82 -11.12
C PRO A 715 -21.48 17.42 -11.72
N HIS A 716 -20.92 16.49 -10.95
CA HIS A 716 -20.67 15.09 -11.34
C HIS A 716 -19.85 14.90 -12.63
N GLN A 717 -19.09 15.92 -13.03
CA GLN A 717 -18.18 15.86 -14.18
C GLN A 717 -16.72 15.80 -13.71
N PHE A 718 -15.81 15.67 -14.67
CA PHE A 718 -14.37 15.59 -14.39
C PHE A 718 -13.55 16.31 -15.44
N HIS A 719 -12.40 16.85 -15.03
CA HIS A 719 -11.37 17.32 -15.95
C HIS A 719 -10.16 16.40 -15.91
N LEU A 720 -9.59 16.15 -17.08
CA LEU A 720 -8.27 15.52 -17.21
C LEU A 720 -7.17 16.59 -17.22
N ILE A 721 -6.19 16.43 -16.33
CA ILE A 721 -5.02 17.29 -16.20
C ILE A 721 -3.79 16.54 -16.70
N VAL A 722 -3.09 17.16 -17.64
CA VAL A 722 -1.81 16.68 -18.17
C VAL A 722 -0.69 17.20 -17.28
N LEU A 723 0.10 16.27 -16.74
CA LEU A 723 1.32 16.54 -16.00
C LEU A 723 2.52 16.20 -16.88
N GLU A 724 3.49 17.11 -16.93
CA GLU A 724 4.73 17.00 -17.71
C GLU A 724 5.91 16.85 -16.75
N PHE A 725 6.85 15.96 -17.09
CA PHE A 725 8.18 15.89 -16.52
C PHE A 725 9.22 16.08 -17.63
N ALA A 726 9.99 17.15 -17.55
CA ALA A 726 10.94 17.64 -18.56
C ALA A 726 12.27 18.06 -17.92
N PRO A 727 13.08 17.11 -17.44
CA PRO A 727 14.31 17.41 -16.72
C PRO A 727 15.46 17.81 -17.65
N THR A 728 16.26 18.80 -17.23
CA THR A 728 17.46 19.28 -17.94
C THR A 728 18.76 18.69 -17.40
N VAL A 729 18.75 18.12 -16.18
CA VAL A 729 19.93 17.63 -15.48
C VAL A 729 19.75 16.18 -15.03
N ALA A 730 20.81 15.38 -15.12
CA ALA A 730 20.82 14.01 -14.62
C ALA A 730 20.82 13.98 -13.08
N ARG A 731 19.92 13.17 -12.49
CA ARG A 731 19.81 12.94 -11.05
C ARG A 731 19.32 11.51 -10.81
N ASN A 732 20.26 10.58 -10.71
CA ASN A 732 19.92 9.16 -10.54
C ASN A 732 19.66 8.80 -9.08
N ASP A 733 20.54 9.24 -8.17
CA ASP A 733 20.48 8.89 -6.75
C ASP A 733 19.40 9.66 -5.98
N VAL A 734 19.23 10.95 -6.30
CA VAL A 734 18.21 11.82 -5.69
C VAL A 734 17.11 12.10 -6.70
N PRO A 735 15.89 11.61 -6.49
CA PRO A 735 14.82 11.86 -7.44
C PRO A 735 14.33 13.31 -7.40
N TYR A 736 13.79 13.77 -8.52
CA TYR A 736 12.98 14.97 -8.55
C TYR A 736 11.66 14.67 -7.87
N VAL A 737 11.30 15.45 -6.85
CA VAL A 737 10.02 15.34 -6.16
C VAL A 737 9.46 16.74 -5.97
N ALA A 738 8.21 16.93 -6.34
CA ALA A 738 7.52 18.20 -6.15
C ALA A 738 6.04 17.95 -5.83
N ASN A 739 5.36 18.98 -5.36
CA ASN A 739 3.92 18.95 -5.15
C ASN A 739 3.26 20.04 -5.98
N PHE A 740 2.19 19.69 -6.69
CA PHE A 740 1.23 20.67 -7.20
C PHE A 740 0.14 20.90 -6.16
N GLN A 741 -0.11 22.16 -5.83
CA GLN A 741 -1.22 22.57 -4.98
C GLN A 741 -2.45 22.84 -5.85
N VAL A 742 -3.54 22.13 -5.56
CA VAL A 742 -4.84 22.29 -6.19
C VAL A 742 -5.74 23.09 -5.25
N VAL A 743 -5.96 24.34 -5.61
CA VAL A 743 -6.91 25.24 -4.95
C VAL A 743 -8.27 25.04 -5.59
N ALA A 744 -9.30 24.83 -4.78
CA ALA A 744 -10.68 24.66 -5.22
C ALA A 744 -11.55 25.81 -4.70
N ASP A 745 -12.41 26.39 -5.55
CA ASP A 745 -13.33 27.49 -5.21
C ASP A 745 -12.66 28.66 -4.47
N TYR A 746 -11.41 28.97 -4.86
CA TYR A 746 -10.61 30.07 -4.27
C TYR A 746 -10.35 29.91 -2.75
N PHE A 747 -10.46 28.67 -2.25
CA PHE A 747 -10.22 28.35 -0.84
C PHE A 747 -8.77 27.89 -0.62
N ASP A 748 -7.88 28.85 -0.40
CA ASP A 748 -6.43 28.62 -0.34
C ASP A 748 -5.95 28.03 1.00
N SER A 749 -6.83 27.89 1.99
CA SER A 749 -6.40 27.49 3.34
C SER A 749 -6.06 25.99 3.48
N GLN A 750 -6.59 25.13 2.60
CA GLN A 750 -6.31 23.69 2.59
C GLN A 750 -6.30 23.13 1.15
N PRO A 751 -5.28 23.46 0.34
CA PRO A 751 -5.17 22.95 -1.03
C PRO A 751 -4.95 21.43 -1.04
N LYS A 752 -5.55 20.73 -2.01
CA LYS A 752 -5.26 19.31 -2.24
C LYS A 752 -3.92 19.15 -2.96
N MET A 753 -3.17 18.10 -2.61
CA MET A 753 -1.81 17.91 -3.11
C MET A 753 -1.72 16.80 -4.14
N ILE A 754 -1.05 17.09 -5.26
CA ILE A 754 -0.59 16.07 -6.22
C ILE A 754 0.92 16.00 -6.12
N ARG A 755 1.42 14.96 -5.46
CA ARG A 755 2.85 14.68 -5.35
C ARG A 755 3.33 14.03 -6.64
N VAL A 756 4.31 14.63 -7.28
CA VAL A 756 4.95 14.12 -8.49
C VAL A 756 6.39 13.71 -8.21
N SER A 757 6.82 12.60 -8.82
CA SER A 757 8.20 12.14 -8.73
C SER A 757 8.74 11.65 -10.07
N GLY A 758 10.02 11.90 -10.33
CA GLY A 758 10.72 11.48 -11.55
C GLY A 758 12.20 11.27 -11.33
N ARG A 759 12.84 10.48 -12.19
CA ARG A 759 14.29 10.24 -12.16
C ARG A 759 14.91 10.35 -13.54
N VAL A 760 16.19 10.70 -13.54
CA VAL A 760 16.99 10.88 -14.75
C VAL A 760 18.28 10.09 -14.58
N PRO A 761 18.46 9.00 -15.32
CA PRO A 761 19.67 8.21 -15.23
C PRO A 761 20.87 9.00 -15.76
N ASP A 762 22.05 8.80 -15.18
CA ASP A 762 23.30 9.31 -15.75
C ASP A 762 23.73 8.39 -16.89
N LEU A 763 23.54 8.84 -18.12
CA LEU A 763 23.86 8.06 -19.31
C LEU A 763 25.36 8.05 -19.62
N ALA A 764 26.20 8.76 -18.86
CA ALA A 764 27.65 8.81 -19.06
C ALA A 764 28.38 7.46 -18.90
N PHE A 765 27.71 6.40 -18.41
CA PHE A 765 28.35 5.13 -18.08
C PHE A 765 27.91 3.87 -18.87
N LYS A 766 27.01 3.95 -19.86
CA LYS A 766 26.52 2.76 -20.60
C LYS A 766 26.82 2.77 -22.11
N GLY A 767 28.02 3.22 -22.49
CA GLY A 767 28.58 3.06 -23.84
C GLY A 767 29.25 1.71 -24.13
N ARG A 768 29.12 0.69 -23.26
CA ARG A 768 29.64 -0.66 -23.52
C ARG A 768 28.63 -1.72 -23.07
N ARG A 769 28.27 -2.61 -24.00
CA ARG A 769 27.36 -3.77 -23.88
C ARG A 769 25.87 -3.48 -24.08
N HIS A 770 25.47 -3.29 -25.33
CA HIS A 770 24.29 -3.93 -25.91
C HIS A 770 24.48 -3.98 -27.43
N SER A 771 25.43 -4.82 -27.83
CA SER A 771 25.49 -5.48 -29.13
C SER A 771 25.82 -6.92 -28.77
N GLU A 772 24.97 -7.87 -29.15
CA GLU A 772 24.90 -9.29 -28.72
C GLU A 772 23.98 -9.52 -27.49
N GLU A 773 22.67 -9.61 -27.74
CA GLU A 773 21.87 -10.86 -27.68
C GLU A 773 20.39 -10.59 -28.00
#